data_AF-A0A0M9ZY22-F1
#
_entry.id   AF-A0A0M9ZY22-F1
#
_cell.length_a   1.000
_cell.length_b   1.000
_cell.length_c   1.000
_cell.angle_alpha   90.00
_cell.angle_beta   90.00
_cell.angle_gamma   90.00
#
_symmetry.space_group_name_H-M   'P 1'
#
loop_
_entity.id
_entity.type
_entity.pdbx_description
1 polymer ?
#
loop_
_entity_poly.entity_id
_entity_poly.type
_entity_poly.pdbx_seq_one_letter_code
_entity_poly.pdbx_strand_id
1 'polypeptide(L)'
;MNGAAGNRTNALLADVHRTVADKSCAALSFDIFDTILWRRVPRPADVFGIIGSRLRAAGLAPAWLTDATFRRMRIEAERKARRDHGDLGPEVSLFDIWRAMPQGTFDLALLEKLVAQEIEVEREFTVVDLDMAALIDAAHRNGVPLVLVSDTYFTEEQLAYLLDRPELAALKDAKVYRSHQHGLDKTNGLFEIVLGDLGLSAEQVVHVGDNEVADIETGAELGMRVVHYRRIDQPLAVVLDREGEPEDHFGDYAPILDEVHGDYGITSLRAKTLQAYGHDGESGNDVAWRYGAAVLGPVLTGFAEWVAMRAHEDGTKVLWCPMREGELLSELINEAAQARGWDVRAKPVWLSRHVTSIAALDSFDVDSVHEFIRRSHNLNVRELLSVLHLRTGEVPALVNELDTIVDNGDIAERVAIALTESPHLQNRLKATITANRERMVRHLRSVGALDEPEMVMVDLGWGGTIQRQLAAALKIAGIPVKPAGLYLATDNRSALAYGAGLRLEGYLAQAGHPADVCGAIVRSPEVLEQCVNALCGSLVGFTEDGNPVLGRVSESATQNAERSAAQQGMLAFQRMWHDYVRASGGTWATLTRQTARDRLANILVAAIKAPTPGEAAVFGNWVHEDNFGSTLVTKVVPDDLVAALPYLSPLDLADLGMRDSFWPSLLSASDTGLAAAGTALSTGAIAPDVFEASGEPSETTLYYRTGANKWTKAGSRRVRINRNGLSFARLYFEHHDTLDLSLIIPGRPAIVRIDWIEVSGNGGRRPLPEPLRWETPDDFTAMGYHGARWLGANLVEFNGPESAVVLKVSDRVGAPMSSGYVTVAFAMLPQSLSNLSATPPSSASRAQRISGRLRAEYRARGAKGVAATAARVAVRKLGGAQ
;
A
#
# COMPACT_ATOMS: atom_id res chain seq x y z
N MET A 1 -33.29 21.90 11.96
CA MET A 1 -34.06 20.65 11.83
C MET A 1 -33.14 19.52 12.27
N ASN A 2 -33.39 18.96 13.46
CA ASN A 2 -32.59 17.90 14.09
C ASN A 2 -32.95 16.54 13.50
N GLY A 3 -32.27 16.15 12.43
CA GLY A 3 -32.44 14.83 11.80
C GLY A 3 -31.11 14.11 11.64
N ALA A 4 -30.92 13.07 12.43
CA ALA A 4 -29.95 11.98 12.25
C ALA A 4 -28.44 12.32 12.42
N ALA A 5 -28.02 12.67 13.64
CA ALA A 5 -26.80 12.06 14.16
C ALA A 5 -27.19 10.65 14.61
N GLY A 6 -26.84 9.64 13.82
CA GLY A 6 -27.11 8.25 14.16
C GLY A 6 -26.50 7.94 15.51
N ASN A 7 -27.30 7.36 16.40
CA ASN A 7 -26.97 7.02 17.78
C ASN A 7 -25.90 5.90 17.81
N ARG A 8 -24.66 6.22 17.41
CA ARG A 8 -23.51 5.31 17.53
C ARG A 8 -22.99 5.45 18.95
N THR A 9 -23.14 4.40 19.75
CA THR A 9 -22.44 4.32 21.03
C THR A 9 -21.03 3.78 20.75
N ASN A 10 -20.02 4.61 20.98
CA ASN A 10 -18.61 4.19 20.93
C ASN A 10 -18.40 2.96 21.83
N ALA A 11 -17.81 1.89 21.28
CA ALA A 11 -17.66 0.62 21.99
C ALA A 11 -16.94 0.76 23.34
N LEU A 12 -15.92 1.63 23.41
CA LEU A 12 -15.17 1.91 24.65
C LEU A 12 -16.00 2.62 25.73
N LEU A 13 -17.00 3.41 25.33
CA LEU A 13 -17.84 4.19 26.25
C LEU A 13 -19.15 3.49 26.61
N ALA A 14 -19.44 2.33 26.00
CA ALA A 14 -20.72 1.64 26.17
C ALA A 14 -21.02 1.28 27.64
N ASP A 15 -20.00 0.85 28.40
CA ASP A 15 -20.17 0.53 29.82
C ASP A 15 -20.31 1.77 30.69
N VAL A 16 -19.70 2.90 30.30
CA VAL A 16 -19.90 4.19 30.99
C VAL A 16 -21.31 4.71 30.77
N HIS A 17 -21.81 4.64 29.54
CA HIS A 17 -23.20 4.98 29.22
C HIS A 17 -24.18 4.14 30.04
N ARG A 18 -23.92 2.83 30.20
CA ARG A 18 -24.73 1.95 31.04
C ARG A 18 -24.67 2.35 32.51
N THR A 19 -23.47 2.64 33.02
CA THR A 19 -23.25 3.09 34.40
C THR A 19 -24.02 4.37 34.71
N VAL A 20 -24.00 5.33 33.78
CA VAL A 20 -24.75 6.59 33.86
C VAL A 20 -26.26 6.36 33.83
N ALA A 21 -26.75 5.52 32.91
CA ALA A 21 -28.17 5.21 32.77
C ALA A 21 -28.73 4.51 34.03
N ASP A 22 -27.97 3.58 34.60
CA ASP A 22 -28.34 2.83 35.81
C ASP A 22 -28.05 3.63 37.10
N LYS A 23 -27.47 4.83 36.99
CA LYS A 23 -27.04 5.69 38.11
C LYS A 23 -26.16 4.96 39.12
N SER A 24 -25.30 4.10 38.61
CA SER A 24 -24.38 3.29 39.44
C SER A 24 -23.03 3.97 39.67
N CYS A 25 -22.89 5.26 39.33
CA CYS A 25 -21.83 6.15 39.79
C CYS A 25 -22.42 7.42 40.43
N ALA A 26 -21.72 7.98 41.43
CA ALA A 26 -22.12 9.19 42.12
C ALA A 26 -21.54 10.47 41.48
N ALA A 27 -20.47 10.33 40.70
CA ALA A 27 -19.91 11.38 39.87
C ALA A 27 -19.19 10.77 38.66
N LEU A 28 -19.17 11.52 37.56
CA LEU A 28 -18.40 11.23 36.38
C LEU A 28 -17.31 12.29 36.24
N SER A 29 -16.06 11.84 36.29
CA SER A 29 -14.85 12.64 36.21
C SER A 29 -14.18 12.45 34.85
N PHE A 30 -13.64 13.52 34.28
CA PHE A 30 -12.98 13.49 32.98
C PHE A 30 -11.66 14.23 33.01
N ASP A 31 -10.65 13.72 32.29
CA ASP A 31 -9.62 14.59 31.76
C ASP A 31 -10.16 15.50 30.65
N ILE A 32 -9.47 16.62 30.40
CA ILE A 32 -9.89 17.62 29.42
C ILE A 32 -9.24 17.40 28.07
N PHE A 33 -7.91 17.28 28.01
CA PHE A 33 -7.17 17.33 26.75
C PHE A 33 -6.93 15.92 26.22
N ASP A 34 -7.07 15.75 24.91
CA ASP A 34 -7.06 14.44 24.23
C ASP A 34 -8.15 13.45 24.73
N THR A 35 -9.01 13.89 25.67
CA THR A 35 -10.23 13.23 26.15
C THR A 35 -11.49 13.97 25.67
N ILE A 36 -11.84 15.12 26.27
CA ILE A 36 -13.01 15.94 25.87
C ILE A 36 -12.68 16.83 24.66
N LEU A 37 -11.48 17.41 24.66
CA LEU A 37 -10.97 18.26 23.60
C LEU A 37 -9.77 17.59 22.95
N TRP A 38 -9.86 17.25 21.67
CA TRP A 38 -8.73 16.74 20.89
C TRP A 38 -8.21 17.80 19.92
N ARG A 39 -6.99 17.62 19.40
CA ARG A 39 -6.37 18.63 18.52
C ARG A 39 -6.28 18.15 17.07
N ARG A 40 -6.49 19.07 16.12
CA ARG A 40 -6.30 18.87 14.66
C ARG A 40 -4.83 18.87 14.24
N VAL A 41 -4.02 18.12 14.99
CA VAL A 41 -2.60 17.88 14.73
C VAL A 41 -2.26 16.45 15.16
N PRO A 42 -1.21 15.81 14.58
CA PRO A 42 -0.87 14.43 14.87
C PRO A 42 -0.53 14.18 16.35
N ARG A 43 0.16 15.12 16.99
CA ARG A 43 0.41 15.12 18.45
C ARG A 43 0.11 16.49 19.06
N PRO A 44 -0.20 16.57 20.36
CA PRO A 44 -0.57 17.83 20.99
C PRO A 44 0.54 18.89 20.87
N ALA A 45 1.80 18.50 21.08
CA ALA A 45 2.96 19.39 21.00
C ALA A 45 3.22 19.95 19.59
N ASP A 46 2.58 19.43 18.54
CA ASP A 46 2.71 20.00 17.18
C ASP A 46 1.96 21.34 17.04
N VAL A 47 0.99 21.63 17.92
CA VAL A 47 0.32 22.93 17.97
C VAL A 47 1.30 24.08 18.24
N PHE A 48 2.39 23.81 18.98
CA PHE A 48 3.43 24.81 19.25
C PHE A 48 4.10 25.31 17.97
N GLY A 49 4.30 24.45 16.97
CA GLY A 49 4.83 24.89 15.67
C GLY A 49 3.87 25.86 14.97
N ILE A 50 2.56 25.59 15.05
CA ILE A 50 1.53 26.48 14.51
C ILE A 50 1.50 27.82 15.24
N ILE A 51 1.61 27.82 16.58
CA ILE A 51 1.75 29.04 17.39
C ILE A 51 2.95 29.87 16.89
N GLY A 52 4.10 29.22 16.67
CA GLY A 52 5.27 29.86 16.08
C GLY A 52 4.99 30.53 14.73
N SER A 53 4.29 29.83 13.83
CA SER A 53 3.88 30.38 12.53
C SER A 53 2.97 31.61 12.67
N ARG A 54 1.94 31.53 13.52
CA ARG A 54 0.99 32.63 13.77
C ARG A 54 1.68 33.86 14.37
N LEU A 55 2.59 33.65 15.32
CA LEU A 55 3.38 34.73 15.91
C LEU A 55 4.29 35.41 14.89
N ARG A 56 4.93 34.66 13.99
CA ARG A 56 5.70 35.24 12.89
C ARG A 56 4.83 36.07 11.95
N ALA A 57 3.68 35.54 11.54
CA ALA A 57 2.74 36.24 10.67
C ALA A 57 2.22 37.55 11.32
N ALA A 58 2.05 37.55 12.65
CA ALA A 58 1.65 38.71 13.43
C ALA A 58 2.80 39.71 13.74
N GLY A 59 4.04 39.43 13.29
CA GLY A 59 5.23 40.24 13.59
C GLY A 59 5.69 40.19 15.05
N LEU A 60 5.26 39.17 15.80
CA LEU A 60 5.60 38.93 17.21
C LEU A 60 6.77 37.95 17.39
N ALA A 61 7.22 37.33 16.32
CA ALA A 61 8.40 36.47 16.27
C ALA A 61 9.25 36.82 15.05
N PRO A 62 10.60 36.67 15.11
CA PRO A 62 11.47 37.03 14.02
C PRO A 62 11.37 36.05 12.84
N ALA A 63 11.60 36.55 11.62
CA ALA A 63 11.44 35.77 10.38
C ALA A 63 12.35 34.54 10.27
N TRP A 64 13.50 34.51 10.97
CA TRP A 64 14.43 33.37 10.96
C TRP A 64 13.93 32.18 11.78
N LEU A 65 12.93 32.38 12.66
CA LEU A 65 12.51 31.38 13.62
C LEU A 65 11.55 30.37 12.99
N THR A 66 12.04 29.20 12.57
CA THR A 66 11.19 28.16 11.99
C THR A 66 10.18 27.59 13.01
N ASP A 67 9.12 26.95 12.53
CA ASP A 67 8.08 26.32 13.38
C ASP A 67 8.67 25.24 14.29
N ALA A 68 9.54 24.40 13.74
CA ALA A 68 10.26 23.37 14.51
C ALA A 68 11.16 24.00 15.59
N THR A 69 11.82 25.13 15.30
CA THR A 69 12.63 25.84 16.28
C THR A 69 11.76 26.43 17.38
N PHE A 70 10.66 27.11 17.05
CA PHE A 70 9.74 27.66 18.04
C PHE A 70 9.18 26.56 18.94
N ARG A 71 8.72 25.44 18.37
CA ARG A 71 8.23 24.28 19.14
C ARG A 71 9.26 23.83 20.18
N ARG A 72 10.52 23.65 19.77
CA ARG A 72 11.61 23.26 20.69
C ARG A 72 11.83 24.30 21.78
N MET A 73 11.82 25.60 21.44
CA MET A 73 11.95 26.68 22.43
C MET A 73 10.80 26.68 23.43
N ARG A 74 9.56 26.49 22.98
CA ARG A 74 8.36 26.49 23.83
C ARG A 74 8.32 25.29 24.79
N ILE A 75 8.76 24.11 24.33
CA ILE A 75 8.93 22.92 25.17
C ILE A 75 10.02 23.15 26.23
N GLU A 76 11.16 23.70 25.85
CA GLU A 76 12.25 23.96 26.80
C GLU A 76 11.91 25.07 27.80
N ALA A 77 11.14 26.08 27.37
CA ALA A 77 10.66 27.13 28.26
C ALA A 77 9.71 26.58 29.35
N GLU A 78 8.85 25.63 29.00
CA GLU A 78 8.04 24.94 30.00
C GLU A 78 8.90 24.16 30.99
N ARG A 79 9.83 23.33 30.47
CA ARG A 79 10.75 22.58 31.33
C ARG A 79 11.56 23.50 32.23
N LYS A 80 12.01 24.64 31.72
CA LYS A 80 12.72 25.65 32.50
C LYS A 80 11.83 26.26 33.58
N ALA A 81 10.61 26.68 33.24
CA ALA A 81 9.67 27.24 34.22
C ALA A 81 9.40 26.25 35.36
N ARG A 82 9.14 24.97 35.03
CA ARG A 82 8.92 23.90 36.02
C ARG A 82 10.13 23.67 36.93
N ARG A 83 11.35 23.74 36.38
CA ARG A 83 12.60 23.63 37.17
C ARG A 83 12.83 24.84 38.08
N ASP A 84 12.53 26.04 37.59
CA ASP A 84 12.82 27.29 38.30
C ASP A 84 11.85 27.56 39.47
N HIS A 85 10.68 26.90 39.50
CA HIS A 85 9.71 26.99 40.62
C HIS A 85 10.17 26.32 41.93
N GLY A 86 11.16 25.41 41.88
CA GLY A 86 11.80 24.84 43.08
C GLY A 86 10.81 24.29 44.11
N ASP A 87 10.83 24.85 45.33
CA ASP A 87 10.03 24.42 46.48
C ASP A 87 8.51 24.73 46.34
N LEU A 88 8.10 25.51 45.34
CA LEU A 88 6.68 25.84 45.08
C LEU A 88 5.92 24.72 44.33
N GLY A 89 6.62 23.66 43.91
CA GLY A 89 6.06 22.54 43.15
C GLY A 89 6.29 22.65 41.64
N PRO A 90 6.06 21.56 40.88
CA PRO A 90 6.35 21.49 39.45
C PRO A 90 5.32 22.21 38.56
N GLU A 91 4.25 22.74 39.15
CA GLU A 91 3.14 23.34 38.43
C GLU A 91 3.38 24.82 38.09
N VAL A 92 3.11 25.17 36.84
CA VAL A 92 3.44 26.49 36.25
C VAL A 92 2.25 27.04 35.46
N SER A 93 2.14 28.37 35.37
CA SER A 93 1.16 29.00 34.49
C SER A 93 1.71 29.22 33.07
N LEU A 94 0.82 29.42 32.11
CA LEU A 94 1.23 29.85 30.76
C LEU A 94 2.05 31.15 30.78
N PHE A 95 1.80 32.06 31.73
CA PHE A 95 2.60 33.27 31.89
C PHE A 95 4.04 32.98 32.33
N ASP A 96 4.23 32.01 33.22
CA ASP A 96 5.57 31.62 33.70
C ASP A 96 6.38 30.98 32.57
N ILE A 97 5.71 30.18 31.74
CA ILE A 97 6.35 29.60 30.55
C ILE A 97 6.77 30.69 29.56
N TRP A 98 5.91 31.66 29.27
CA TRP A 98 6.28 32.78 28.39
C TRP A 98 7.37 33.68 28.98
N ARG A 99 7.41 33.86 30.30
CA ARG A 99 8.53 34.57 30.97
C ARG A 99 9.85 33.82 30.86
N ALA A 100 9.82 32.49 30.77
CA ALA A 100 11.01 31.67 30.57
C ALA A 100 11.55 31.71 29.13
N MET A 101 10.77 32.23 28.15
CA MET A 101 11.21 32.41 26.77
C MET A 101 12.31 33.50 26.65
N PRO A 102 13.21 33.43 25.66
CA PRO A 102 14.33 34.38 25.55
C PRO A 102 13.88 35.81 25.22
N GLN A 103 14.22 36.76 26.10
CA GLN A 103 13.91 38.20 25.94
C GLN A 103 14.51 38.83 24.69
N GLY A 104 15.64 38.29 24.19
CA GLY A 104 16.25 38.77 22.94
C GLY A 104 15.48 38.35 21.68
N THR A 105 14.53 37.41 21.80
CA THR A 105 13.72 36.90 20.69
C THR A 105 12.27 37.37 20.79
N PHE A 106 11.72 37.44 22.00
CA PHE A 106 10.33 37.86 22.25
C PHE A 106 10.31 39.07 23.17
N ASP A 107 9.55 40.10 22.76
CA ASP A 107 9.34 41.29 23.58
C ASP A 107 8.36 40.96 24.72
N LEU A 108 8.90 40.79 25.93
CA LEU A 108 8.08 40.51 27.12
C LEU A 108 7.22 41.70 27.55
N ALA A 109 7.41 42.91 27.01
CA ALA A 109 6.44 43.98 27.17
C ALA A 109 5.08 43.62 26.53
N LEU A 110 5.08 42.66 25.60
CA LEU A 110 3.89 42.11 24.94
C LEU A 110 3.45 40.76 25.54
N LEU A 111 3.87 40.42 26.77
CA LEU A 111 3.58 39.14 27.42
C LEU A 111 2.11 38.72 27.33
N GLU A 112 1.18 39.61 27.71
CA GLU A 112 -0.26 39.33 27.64
C GLU A 112 -0.72 39.01 26.22
N LYS A 113 -0.17 39.73 25.22
CA LYS A 113 -0.48 39.49 23.81
C LYS A 113 0.07 38.15 23.34
N LEU A 114 1.27 37.75 23.75
CA LEU A 114 1.86 36.45 23.42
C LEU A 114 1.04 35.30 24.01
N VAL A 115 0.68 35.41 25.29
CA VAL A 115 -0.20 34.46 25.98
C VAL A 115 -1.56 34.37 25.29
N ALA A 116 -2.19 35.51 24.99
CA ALA A 116 -3.47 35.55 24.28
C ALA A 116 -3.39 34.88 22.90
N GLN A 117 -2.33 35.11 22.13
CA GLN A 117 -2.15 34.46 20.84
C GLN A 117 -2.03 32.94 20.96
N GLU A 118 -1.31 32.42 21.96
CA GLU A 118 -1.22 30.97 22.20
C GLU A 118 -2.60 30.37 22.54
N ILE A 119 -3.39 31.04 23.38
CA ILE A 119 -4.74 30.58 23.74
C ILE A 119 -5.70 30.60 22.53
N GLU A 120 -5.63 31.63 21.69
CA GLU A 120 -6.46 31.70 20.48
C GLU A 120 -6.14 30.56 19.51
N VAL A 121 -4.84 30.26 19.31
CA VAL A 121 -4.43 29.12 18.48
C VAL A 121 -4.87 27.80 19.12
N GLU A 122 -4.73 27.66 20.44
CA GLU A 122 -5.21 26.47 21.16
C GLU A 122 -6.73 26.28 20.96
N ARG A 123 -7.54 27.34 21.07
CA ARG A 123 -8.98 27.30 20.82
C ARG A 123 -9.31 26.96 19.36
N GLU A 124 -8.54 27.48 18.40
CA GLU A 124 -8.74 27.17 16.98
C GLU A 124 -8.46 25.69 16.69
N PHE A 125 -7.45 25.09 17.32
CA PHE A 125 -7.00 23.72 17.02
C PHE A 125 -7.66 22.64 17.89
N THR A 126 -8.20 23.01 19.05
CA THR A 126 -9.00 22.11 19.89
C THR A 126 -10.41 21.95 19.33
N VAL A 127 -10.86 20.70 19.30
CA VAL A 127 -12.15 20.26 18.78
C VAL A 127 -12.81 19.38 19.83
N VAL A 128 -14.11 19.58 20.02
CA VAL A 128 -14.89 18.76 20.96
C VAL A 128 -14.99 17.34 20.43
N ASP A 129 -14.70 16.36 21.29
CA ASP A 129 -15.02 14.98 21.00
C ASP A 129 -16.54 14.75 21.08
N LEU A 130 -17.14 14.35 19.95
CA LEU A 130 -18.59 14.21 19.84
C LEU A 130 -19.14 13.02 20.65
N ASP A 131 -18.36 11.96 20.85
CA ASP A 131 -18.77 10.81 21.67
C ASP A 131 -18.75 11.21 23.16
N MET A 132 -17.74 11.95 23.60
CA MET A 132 -17.67 12.50 24.96
C MET A 132 -18.76 13.53 25.20
N ALA A 133 -19.03 14.43 24.25
CA ALA A 133 -20.14 15.38 24.36
C ALA A 133 -21.48 14.67 24.54
N ALA A 134 -21.72 13.57 23.81
CA ALA A 134 -22.91 12.75 23.96
C ALA A 134 -23.00 12.06 25.33
N LEU A 135 -21.87 11.56 25.85
CA LEU A 135 -21.78 10.98 27.19
C LEU A 135 -22.01 12.02 28.30
N ILE A 136 -21.42 13.20 28.17
CA ILE A 136 -21.57 14.33 29.09
C ILE A 136 -23.03 14.78 29.14
N ASP A 137 -23.68 14.96 27.98
CA ASP A 137 -25.11 15.30 27.92
C ASP A 137 -25.99 14.21 28.55
N ALA A 138 -25.68 12.93 28.29
CA ALA A 138 -26.40 11.81 28.90
C ALA A 138 -26.26 11.81 30.44
N ALA A 139 -25.07 12.09 30.96
CA ALA A 139 -24.83 12.18 32.40
C ALA A 139 -25.58 13.35 33.04
N HIS A 140 -25.53 14.52 32.43
CA HIS A 140 -26.28 15.70 32.87
C HIS A 140 -27.79 15.43 32.91
N ARG A 141 -28.36 14.84 31.85
CA ARG A 141 -29.80 14.48 31.80
C ARG A 141 -30.21 13.46 32.85
N ASN A 142 -29.30 12.59 33.29
CA ASN A 142 -29.55 11.62 34.36
C ASN A 142 -29.29 12.18 35.76
N GLY A 143 -28.83 13.43 35.87
CA GLY A 143 -28.51 14.09 37.14
C GLY A 143 -27.24 13.53 37.78
N VAL A 144 -26.34 12.93 37.00
CA VAL A 144 -25.01 12.50 37.47
C VAL A 144 -24.09 13.72 37.46
N PRO A 145 -23.52 14.11 38.61
CA PRO A 145 -22.55 15.21 38.70
C PRO A 145 -21.35 15.02 37.78
N LEU A 146 -20.93 16.11 37.13
CA LEU A 146 -19.80 16.15 36.21
C LEU A 146 -18.62 16.90 36.84
N VAL A 147 -17.42 16.33 36.69
CA VAL A 147 -16.18 16.84 37.25
C VAL A 147 -15.10 16.79 36.17
N LEU A 148 -14.30 17.85 36.07
CA LEU A 148 -13.13 17.91 35.19
C LEU A 148 -11.87 17.93 36.04
N VAL A 149 -10.89 17.10 35.70
CA VAL A 149 -9.61 16.98 36.42
C VAL A 149 -8.51 16.96 35.39
N SER A 150 -7.66 17.99 35.34
CA SER A 150 -6.63 18.08 34.31
C SER A 150 -5.32 18.68 34.82
N ASP A 151 -4.23 18.08 34.38
CA ASP A 151 -2.88 18.59 34.60
C ASP A 151 -2.58 19.64 33.54
N THR A 152 -2.72 20.92 33.92
CA THR A 152 -2.71 22.02 32.96
C THR A 152 -2.13 23.31 33.51
N TYR A 153 -1.40 24.02 32.64
CA TYR A 153 -0.88 25.36 32.89
C TYR A 153 -1.90 26.48 32.60
N PHE A 154 -3.12 26.14 32.17
CA PHE A 154 -4.17 27.12 31.89
C PHE A 154 -4.86 27.62 33.16
N THR A 155 -5.07 28.94 33.22
CA THR A 155 -5.89 29.59 34.26
C THR A 155 -7.37 29.28 34.08
N GLU A 156 -8.22 29.76 35.00
CA GLU A 156 -9.63 29.34 35.05
C GLU A 156 -10.37 29.98 33.90
N GLU A 157 -10.07 31.25 33.67
CA GLU A 157 -10.58 32.08 32.61
C GLU A 157 -10.16 31.54 31.24
N GLN A 158 -8.90 31.10 31.12
CA GLN A 158 -8.39 30.49 29.88
C GLN A 158 -9.07 29.16 29.58
N LEU A 159 -9.22 28.30 30.58
CA LEU A 159 -9.85 26.99 30.42
C LEU A 159 -11.36 27.10 30.17
N ALA A 160 -12.04 27.99 30.87
CA ALA A 160 -13.43 28.33 30.62
C ALA A 160 -13.61 28.84 29.18
N TYR A 161 -12.69 29.68 28.70
CA TYR A 161 -12.69 30.11 27.31
C TYR A 161 -12.49 28.95 26.33
N LEU A 162 -11.60 28.00 26.58
CA LEU A 162 -11.41 26.83 25.69
C LEU A 162 -12.65 25.91 25.66
N LEU A 163 -13.28 25.70 26.82
CA LEU A 163 -14.45 24.83 27.01
C LEU A 163 -15.79 25.47 26.63
N ASP A 164 -15.85 26.80 26.44
CA ASP A 164 -17.05 27.49 26.00
C ASP A 164 -17.40 27.10 24.56
N ARG A 165 -18.15 26.01 24.43
CA ARG A 165 -18.55 25.34 23.19
C ARG A 165 -20.01 24.92 23.28
N PRO A 166 -20.82 25.10 22.23
CA PRO A 166 -22.23 24.67 22.23
C PRO A 166 -22.42 23.19 22.59
N GLU A 167 -21.54 22.33 22.13
CA GLU A 167 -21.55 20.87 22.35
C GLU A 167 -21.28 20.50 23.81
N LEU A 168 -20.64 21.38 24.58
CA LEU A 168 -20.25 21.18 25.97
C LEU A 168 -21.11 21.99 26.95
N ALA A 169 -22.28 22.48 26.54
CA ALA A 169 -23.15 23.30 27.38
C ALA A 169 -23.50 22.66 28.74
N ALA A 170 -23.54 21.32 28.80
CA ALA A 170 -23.79 20.55 30.02
C ALA A 170 -22.64 20.62 31.05
N LEU A 171 -21.45 21.09 30.67
CA LEU A 171 -20.31 21.31 31.58
C LEU A 171 -20.32 22.68 32.28
N LYS A 172 -21.29 23.56 31.99
CA LYS A 172 -21.31 24.93 32.52
C LYS A 172 -21.21 25.01 34.05
N ASP A 173 -21.80 24.06 34.75
CA ASP A 173 -21.80 23.97 36.22
C ASP A 173 -20.86 22.87 36.75
N ALA A 174 -20.02 22.29 35.89
CA ALA A 174 -19.07 21.25 36.28
C ALA A 174 -17.97 21.85 37.17
N LYS A 175 -17.56 21.11 38.20
CA LYS A 175 -16.39 21.48 39.02
C LYS A 175 -15.11 21.17 38.25
N VAL A 176 -14.17 22.10 38.24
CA VAL A 176 -12.91 21.96 37.50
C VAL A 176 -11.73 22.00 38.47
N TYR A 177 -10.96 20.91 38.48
CA TYR A 177 -9.75 20.74 39.29
C TYR A 177 -8.54 20.79 38.37
N ARG A 178 -7.63 21.74 38.62
CA ARG A 178 -6.45 21.99 37.79
C ARG A 178 -5.20 21.84 38.63
N SER A 179 -4.21 21.14 38.11
CA SER A 179 -2.94 20.95 38.80
C SER A 179 -2.30 22.28 39.22
N HIS A 180 -2.27 23.28 38.33
CA HIS A 180 -1.74 24.61 38.62
C HIS A 180 -2.41 25.32 39.80
N GLN A 181 -3.72 25.13 40.01
CA GLN A 181 -4.42 25.77 41.13
C GLN A 181 -4.05 25.12 42.48
N HIS A 182 -3.85 23.81 42.49
CA HIS A 182 -3.63 23.02 43.71
C HIS A 182 -2.15 22.72 43.98
N GLY A 183 -1.26 23.02 43.04
CA GLY A 183 0.18 22.74 43.12
C GLY A 183 0.54 21.26 43.02
N LEU A 184 -0.43 20.39 42.72
CA LEU A 184 -0.31 18.94 42.65
C LEU A 184 -0.94 18.45 41.35
N ASP A 185 -0.21 17.65 40.58
CA ASP A 185 -0.75 16.90 39.46
C ASP A 185 -1.50 15.65 39.94
N LYS A 186 -2.14 14.91 39.01
CA LYS A 186 -2.85 13.67 39.33
C LYS A 186 -1.97 12.67 40.06
N THR A 187 -0.75 12.45 39.58
CA THR A 187 0.20 11.47 40.13
C THR A 187 0.69 11.82 41.54
N ASN A 188 0.58 13.10 41.95
CA ASN A 188 1.09 13.61 43.22
C ASN A 188 -0.01 14.06 44.19
N GLY A 189 -1.28 13.71 43.95
CA GLY A 189 -2.34 13.85 44.95
C GLY A 189 -3.57 14.66 44.55
N LEU A 190 -3.72 15.06 43.27
CA LEU A 190 -4.87 15.86 42.84
C LEU A 190 -6.19 15.10 43.00
N PHE A 191 -6.22 13.78 42.74
CA PHE A 191 -7.45 12.99 42.87
C PHE A 191 -7.95 12.91 44.32
N GLU A 192 -7.07 12.86 45.31
CA GLU A 192 -7.43 12.87 46.73
C GLU A 192 -8.10 14.18 47.13
N ILE A 193 -7.62 15.30 46.58
CA ILE A 193 -8.30 16.60 46.73
C ILE A 193 -9.70 16.54 46.12
N VAL A 194 -9.83 16.01 44.91
CA VAL A 194 -11.13 15.86 44.24
C VAL A 194 -12.09 15.03 45.11
N LEU A 195 -11.67 13.85 45.57
CA LEU A 195 -12.50 12.98 46.39
C LEU A 195 -12.90 13.63 47.72
N GLY A 196 -11.95 14.34 48.36
CA GLY A 196 -12.19 15.09 49.60
C GLY A 196 -13.22 16.21 49.42
N ASP A 197 -13.07 17.03 48.38
CA ASP A 197 -13.97 18.16 48.08
C ASP A 197 -15.36 17.73 47.61
N LEU A 198 -15.47 16.53 47.02
CA LEU A 198 -16.75 15.92 46.65
C LEU A 198 -17.40 15.16 47.81
N GLY A 199 -16.62 14.75 48.82
CA GLY A 199 -17.08 13.90 49.91
C GLY A 199 -17.48 12.49 49.44
N LEU A 200 -16.81 11.97 48.41
CA LEU A 200 -17.09 10.66 47.81
C LEU A 200 -15.93 9.69 48.06
N SER A 201 -16.23 8.39 48.17
CA SER A 201 -15.21 7.35 48.08
C SER A 201 -14.82 7.10 46.62
N ALA A 202 -13.61 6.61 46.40
CA ALA A 202 -13.05 6.44 45.07
C ALA A 202 -13.92 5.56 44.16
N GLU A 203 -14.49 4.47 44.69
CA GLU A 203 -15.30 3.50 43.94
C GLU A 203 -16.61 4.12 43.39
N GLN A 204 -17.06 5.20 44.02
CA GLN A 204 -18.26 5.94 43.61
C GLN A 204 -18.03 6.80 42.37
N VAL A 205 -16.78 7.09 42.03
CA VAL A 205 -16.39 7.93 40.89
C VAL A 205 -15.96 7.04 39.72
N VAL A 206 -16.45 7.39 38.53
CA VAL A 206 -15.89 6.88 37.28
C VAL A 206 -15.04 7.97 36.66
N HIS A 207 -13.79 7.69 36.36
CA HIS A 207 -12.88 8.62 35.69
C HIS A 207 -12.59 8.15 34.25
N VAL A 208 -12.63 9.08 33.30
CA VAL A 208 -12.32 8.84 31.89
C VAL A 208 -11.17 9.75 31.49
N GLY A 209 -10.07 9.18 30.99
CA GLY A 209 -8.88 9.94 30.61
C GLY A 209 -8.00 9.19 29.60
N ASP A 210 -7.06 9.88 28.96
CA ASP A 210 -6.23 9.34 27.90
C ASP A 210 -4.85 8.86 28.39
N ASN A 211 -4.38 9.36 29.53
CA ASN A 211 -3.04 9.11 30.04
C ASN A 211 -3.00 7.85 30.90
N GLU A 212 -2.24 6.84 30.46
CA GLU A 212 -2.13 5.55 31.15
C GLU A 212 -1.66 5.69 32.60
N VAL A 213 -0.70 6.58 32.89
CA VAL A 213 -0.16 6.75 34.25
C VAL A 213 -1.03 7.71 35.06
N ALA A 214 -1.23 8.92 34.55
CA ALA A 214 -1.87 10.02 35.29
C ALA A 214 -3.37 9.80 35.50
N ASP A 215 -4.08 9.18 34.55
CA ASP A 215 -5.54 8.98 34.66
C ASP A 215 -5.89 7.57 35.12
N ILE A 216 -5.20 6.56 34.59
CA ILE A 216 -5.62 5.15 34.71
C ILE A 216 -4.94 4.48 35.90
N GLU A 217 -3.60 4.38 35.92
CA GLU A 217 -2.86 3.76 37.03
C GLU A 217 -3.14 4.51 38.35
N THR A 218 -2.97 5.83 38.36
CA THR A 218 -3.17 6.65 39.56
C THR A 218 -4.61 6.57 40.09
N GLY A 219 -5.61 6.69 39.20
CA GLY A 219 -7.02 6.59 39.59
C GLY A 219 -7.37 5.19 40.11
N ALA A 220 -6.86 4.14 39.48
CA ALA A 220 -7.09 2.75 39.88
C ALA A 220 -6.44 2.43 41.24
N GLU A 221 -5.23 2.93 41.50
CA GLU A 221 -4.54 2.77 42.80
C GLU A 221 -5.33 3.34 43.97
N LEU A 222 -6.08 4.43 43.74
CA LEU A 222 -6.99 5.02 44.73
C LEU A 222 -8.33 4.27 44.87
N GLY A 223 -8.62 3.31 43.97
CA GLY A 223 -9.88 2.54 43.95
C GLY A 223 -10.97 3.12 43.05
N MET A 224 -10.66 4.09 42.19
CA MET A 224 -11.63 4.63 41.23
C MET A 224 -11.92 3.63 40.11
N ARG A 225 -13.11 3.73 39.52
CA ARG A 225 -13.39 3.04 38.26
C ARG A 225 -12.85 3.88 37.11
N VAL A 226 -11.83 3.37 36.42
CA VAL A 226 -11.15 4.11 35.35
C VAL A 226 -11.49 3.55 33.96
N VAL A 227 -11.58 4.43 32.97
CA VAL A 227 -11.75 4.08 31.56
C VAL A 227 -10.65 4.75 30.76
N HIS A 228 -9.80 3.93 30.13
CA HIS A 228 -8.72 4.41 29.28
C HIS A 228 -9.25 4.80 27.92
N TYR A 229 -9.42 6.10 27.70
CA TYR A 229 -9.78 6.67 26.41
C TYR A 229 -8.51 6.91 25.58
N ARG A 230 -7.88 5.81 25.17
CA ARG A 230 -6.59 5.83 24.50
C ARG A 230 -6.69 6.57 23.16
N ARG A 231 -5.81 7.55 22.91
CA ARG A 231 -5.80 8.27 21.62
C ARG A 231 -5.37 7.40 20.43
N ILE A 232 -4.32 6.59 20.56
CA ILE A 232 -3.75 5.78 19.46
C ILE A 232 -3.52 4.36 19.99
N ASP A 233 -4.07 3.36 19.30
CA ASP A 233 -3.82 1.95 19.60
C ASP A 233 -2.52 1.44 18.95
N GLN A 234 -2.03 0.30 19.41
CA GLN A 234 -0.76 -0.26 18.92
C GLN A 234 -0.77 -0.58 17.40
N PRO A 235 -1.84 -1.15 16.81
CA PRO A 235 -1.85 -1.38 15.38
C PRO A 235 -1.86 -0.08 14.55
N LEU A 236 -2.52 0.99 15.00
CA LEU A 236 -2.44 2.29 14.31
C LEU A 236 -1.07 2.94 14.47
N ALA A 237 -0.41 2.78 15.62
CA ALA A 237 0.96 3.26 15.83
C ALA A 237 1.91 2.71 14.73
N VAL A 238 1.89 1.39 14.48
CA VAL A 238 2.66 0.76 13.39
C VAL A 238 2.36 1.39 12.01
N VAL A 239 1.10 1.75 11.76
CA VAL A 239 0.68 2.40 10.51
C VAL A 239 1.19 3.84 10.42
N LEU A 240 1.19 4.58 11.53
CA LEU A 240 1.72 5.95 11.60
C LEU A 240 3.25 6.00 11.47
N ASP A 241 3.96 5.08 12.13
CA ASP A 241 5.42 4.94 11.99
C ASP A 241 5.82 4.64 10.53
N ARG A 242 5.09 3.74 9.86
CA ARG A 242 5.26 3.45 8.42
C ARG A 242 5.10 4.71 7.57
N GLU A 243 4.19 5.60 7.94
CA GLU A 243 3.92 6.86 7.25
C GLU A 243 4.96 7.95 7.57
N GLY A 244 5.90 7.69 8.49
CA GLY A 244 6.86 8.67 8.97
C GLY A 244 6.24 9.73 9.87
N GLU A 245 5.06 9.46 10.44
CA GLU A 245 4.44 10.33 11.44
C GLU A 245 5.15 10.09 12.78
N PRO A 246 5.82 11.09 13.35
CA PRO A 246 6.60 10.89 14.56
C PRO A 246 5.68 10.63 15.76
N GLU A 247 5.93 9.55 16.49
CA GLU A 247 5.13 9.16 17.67
C GLU A 247 5.60 9.83 18.97
N ASP A 248 6.92 10.01 19.14
CA ASP A 248 7.49 10.62 20.34
C ASP A 248 6.95 12.04 20.52
N HIS A 249 6.23 12.29 21.63
CA HIS A 249 5.65 13.59 21.97
C HIS A 249 6.67 14.74 21.92
N PHE A 250 7.95 14.47 22.19
CA PHE A 250 9.02 15.46 22.19
C PHE A 250 10.04 15.26 21.06
N GLY A 251 9.77 14.33 20.14
CA GLY A 251 10.60 14.04 18.98
C GLY A 251 10.56 15.13 17.91
N ASP A 252 10.93 14.79 16.69
CA ASP A 252 10.95 15.73 15.57
C ASP A 252 9.55 16.28 15.25
N TYR A 253 9.50 17.49 14.70
CA TYR A 253 8.25 18.16 14.34
C TYR A 253 7.55 17.42 13.20
N ALA A 254 6.22 17.30 13.26
CA ALA A 254 5.49 16.53 12.26
C ALA A 254 5.72 17.09 10.84
N PRO A 255 6.01 16.22 9.86
CA PRO A 255 6.18 16.64 8.48
C PRO A 255 4.83 17.09 7.91
N ILE A 256 4.84 18.08 7.00
CA ILE A 256 3.67 18.46 6.19
C ILE A 256 2.44 18.79 7.07
N LEU A 257 2.53 19.89 7.84
CA LEU A 257 1.39 20.49 8.52
C LEU A 257 0.94 21.75 7.79
N ASP A 258 -0.36 21.89 7.58
CA ASP A 258 -0.96 23.13 7.09
C ASP A 258 -1.01 24.16 8.22
N GLU A 259 -0.58 25.38 7.93
CA GLU A 259 -0.50 26.47 8.92
C GLU A 259 -1.87 26.91 9.48
N VAL A 260 -2.97 26.61 8.75
CA VAL A 260 -4.34 26.98 9.12
C VAL A 260 -5.11 25.78 9.66
N HIS A 261 -4.87 24.59 9.10
CA HIS A 261 -5.69 23.41 9.37
C HIS A 261 -4.94 22.26 10.06
N GLY A 262 -3.64 22.39 10.31
CA GLY A 262 -2.81 21.34 10.89
C GLY A 262 -2.74 20.12 9.98
N ASP A 263 -3.17 18.97 10.51
CA ASP A 263 -3.34 17.74 9.73
C ASP A 263 -4.79 17.51 9.28
N TYR A 264 -5.63 18.56 9.32
CA TYR A 264 -7.07 18.50 9.02
C TYR A 264 -7.87 17.61 9.98
N GLY A 265 -7.25 17.12 11.05
CA GLY A 265 -7.80 16.11 11.95
C GLY A 265 -7.67 14.68 11.43
N ILE A 266 -6.94 14.44 10.33
CA ILE A 266 -6.84 13.12 9.70
C ILE A 266 -6.35 12.07 10.71
N THR A 267 -5.27 12.33 11.45
CA THR A 267 -4.69 11.34 12.37
C THR A 267 -5.66 10.99 13.51
N SER A 268 -6.22 12.01 14.16
CA SER A 268 -7.14 11.82 15.27
C SER A 268 -8.47 11.17 14.85
N LEU A 269 -9.01 11.52 13.67
CA LEU A 269 -10.26 10.92 13.17
C LEU A 269 -10.07 9.47 12.71
N ARG A 270 -8.88 9.09 12.21
CA ARG A 270 -8.54 7.69 11.97
C ARG A 270 -8.59 6.91 13.27
N ALA A 271 -7.92 7.40 14.30
CA ALA A 271 -7.87 6.72 15.59
C ALA A 271 -9.25 6.58 16.24
N LYS A 272 -10.05 7.66 16.24
CA LYS A 272 -11.44 7.64 16.75
C LYS A 272 -12.32 6.68 15.97
N THR A 273 -12.14 6.60 14.65
CA THR A 273 -12.87 5.62 13.83
C THR A 273 -12.56 4.19 14.25
N LEU A 274 -11.28 3.86 14.47
CA LEU A 274 -10.88 2.50 14.88
C LEU A 274 -11.44 2.15 16.26
N GLN A 275 -11.33 3.07 17.21
CA GLN A 275 -11.84 2.91 18.59
C GLN A 275 -13.36 2.72 18.65
N ALA A 276 -14.12 3.51 17.87
CA ALA A 276 -15.58 3.48 17.92
C ALA A 276 -16.17 2.13 17.48
N TYR A 277 -15.42 1.34 16.70
CA TYR A 277 -15.89 0.08 16.11
C TYR A 277 -15.22 -1.18 16.67
N GLY A 278 -14.19 -1.07 17.51
CA GLY A 278 -13.64 -2.19 18.28
C GLY A 278 -13.14 -3.40 17.48
N HIS A 279 -12.63 -3.19 16.27
CA HIS A 279 -12.00 -4.25 15.47
C HIS A 279 -10.54 -4.42 15.91
N ASP A 280 -10.35 -5.00 17.09
CA ASP A 280 -9.03 -5.21 17.71
C ASP A 280 -8.48 -6.63 17.50
N GLY A 281 -9.20 -7.45 16.71
CA GLY A 281 -8.80 -8.81 16.38
C GLY A 281 -7.74 -8.89 15.27
N GLU A 282 -7.12 -10.07 15.17
CA GLU A 282 -6.15 -10.42 14.11
C GLU A 282 -6.81 -11.17 12.94
N SER A 283 -8.15 -11.21 12.88
CA SER A 283 -8.84 -11.91 11.78
C SER A 283 -8.63 -11.17 10.46
N GLY A 284 -8.71 -11.90 9.33
CA GLY A 284 -8.56 -11.28 8.00
C GLY A 284 -9.57 -10.17 7.73
N ASN A 285 -10.79 -10.31 8.26
CA ASN A 285 -11.82 -9.27 8.18
C ASN A 285 -11.46 -8.04 9.02
N ASP A 286 -10.92 -8.21 10.23
CA ASP A 286 -10.53 -7.09 11.09
C ASP A 286 -9.38 -6.31 10.44
N VAL A 287 -8.35 -7.03 9.94
CA VAL A 287 -7.23 -6.41 9.22
C VAL A 287 -7.72 -5.65 7.98
N ALA A 288 -8.60 -6.25 7.18
CA ALA A 288 -9.15 -5.60 5.99
C ALA A 288 -10.01 -4.37 6.35
N TRP A 289 -10.84 -4.48 7.40
CA TRP A 289 -11.65 -3.36 7.90
C TRP A 289 -10.77 -2.20 8.38
N ARG A 290 -9.74 -2.49 9.19
CA ARG A 290 -8.79 -1.49 9.67
C ARG A 290 -8.01 -0.84 8.53
N TYR A 291 -7.60 -1.61 7.52
CA TYR A 291 -6.99 -1.07 6.30
C TYR A 291 -7.95 -0.11 5.58
N GLY A 292 -9.21 -0.52 5.46
CA GLY A 292 -10.29 0.33 4.94
C GLY A 292 -10.47 1.64 5.72
N ALA A 293 -10.49 1.59 7.06
CA ALA A 293 -10.73 2.75 7.91
C ALA A 293 -9.51 3.67 8.06
N ALA A 294 -8.31 3.10 8.15
CA ALA A 294 -7.09 3.85 8.43
C ALA A 294 -6.31 4.24 7.17
N VAL A 295 -6.43 3.53 6.05
CA VAL A 295 -5.64 3.81 4.83
C VAL A 295 -6.54 4.35 3.71
N LEU A 296 -7.47 3.53 3.21
CA LEU A 296 -8.27 3.89 2.03
C LEU A 296 -9.40 4.88 2.35
N GLY A 297 -9.97 4.83 3.55
CA GLY A 297 -11.06 5.70 4.00
C GLY A 297 -10.70 7.18 3.92
N PRO A 298 -9.59 7.64 4.53
CA PRO A 298 -9.12 9.03 4.41
C PRO A 298 -8.89 9.45 2.96
N VAL A 299 -8.23 8.59 2.18
CA VAL A 299 -7.87 8.87 0.78
C VAL A 299 -9.11 9.03 -0.09
N LEU A 300 -10.05 8.09 -0.01
CA LEU A 300 -11.27 8.09 -0.79
C LEU A 300 -12.29 9.13 -0.30
N THR A 301 -12.27 9.48 0.99
CA THR A 301 -13.04 10.62 1.51
C THR A 301 -12.56 11.92 0.90
N GLY A 302 -11.23 12.15 0.86
CA GLY A 302 -10.66 13.33 0.22
C GLY A 302 -10.89 13.36 -1.29
N PHE A 303 -10.79 12.21 -1.96
CA PHE A 303 -11.12 12.10 -3.38
C PHE A 303 -12.60 12.42 -3.66
N ALA A 304 -13.52 11.87 -2.86
CA ALA A 304 -14.95 12.13 -2.98
C ALA A 304 -15.29 13.61 -2.72
N GLU A 305 -14.71 14.23 -1.70
CA GLU A 305 -14.86 15.67 -1.45
C GLU A 305 -14.33 16.50 -2.63
N TRP A 306 -13.15 16.18 -3.15
CA TRP A 306 -12.58 16.88 -4.30
C TRP A 306 -13.45 16.77 -5.55
N VAL A 307 -13.93 15.57 -5.87
CA VAL A 307 -14.80 15.31 -7.01
C VAL A 307 -16.12 16.09 -6.88
N ALA A 308 -16.78 16.01 -5.72
CA ALA A 308 -18.05 16.69 -5.49
C ALA A 308 -17.89 18.21 -5.51
N MET A 309 -16.83 18.76 -4.90
CA MET A 309 -16.50 20.18 -4.94
C MET A 309 -16.28 20.65 -6.38
N ARG A 310 -15.43 19.93 -7.13
CA ARG A 310 -15.06 20.29 -8.50
C ARG A 310 -16.28 20.29 -9.42
N ALA A 311 -17.12 19.27 -9.32
CA ALA A 311 -18.36 19.19 -10.08
C ALA A 311 -19.34 20.31 -9.72
N HIS A 312 -19.45 20.66 -8.44
CA HIS A 312 -20.30 21.77 -7.98
C HIS A 312 -19.85 23.11 -8.53
N GLU A 313 -18.53 23.39 -8.46
CA GLU A 313 -17.91 24.61 -8.99
C GLU A 313 -18.05 24.72 -10.51
N ASP A 314 -17.88 23.61 -11.23
CA ASP A 314 -18.03 23.54 -12.69
C ASP A 314 -19.51 23.57 -13.13
N GLY A 315 -20.47 23.50 -12.19
CA GLY A 315 -21.90 23.43 -12.48
C GLY A 315 -22.39 22.07 -12.99
N THR A 316 -21.57 21.02 -12.89
CA THR A 316 -21.89 19.66 -13.29
C THR A 316 -22.80 18.99 -12.27
N LYS A 317 -24.05 18.71 -12.65
CA LYS A 317 -25.06 18.14 -11.75
C LYS A 317 -24.99 16.63 -11.60
N VAL A 318 -24.54 15.92 -12.65
CA VAL A 318 -24.49 14.46 -12.66
C VAL A 318 -23.10 13.96 -13.03
N LEU A 319 -22.56 13.10 -12.18
CA LEU A 319 -21.29 12.42 -12.39
C LEU A 319 -21.55 10.93 -12.66
N TRP A 320 -20.77 10.34 -13.57
CA TRP A 320 -20.95 8.96 -14.00
C TRP A 320 -19.78 8.08 -13.56
N CYS A 321 -20.01 7.15 -12.64
CA CYS A 321 -18.97 6.28 -12.10
C CYS A 321 -19.05 4.91 -12.79
N PRO A 322 -18.08 4.51 -13.65
CA PRO A 322 -18.09 3.20 -14.29
C PRO A 322 -18.20 2.05 -13.27
N MET A 323 -19.05 1.06 -13.53
CA MET A 323 -19.25 -0.09 -12.64
C MET A 323 -17.99 -0.92 -12.41
N ARG A 324 -18.05 -1.80 -11.39
CA ARG A 324 -16.94 -2.34 -10.59
C ARG A 324 -16.54 -1.36 -9.50
N GLU A 325 -15.85 -0.29 -9.80
CA GLU A 325 -15.44 0.69 -8.78
C GLU A 325 -16.56 1.71 -8.48
N GLY A 326 -17.43 1.95 -9.46
CA GLY A 326 -18.36 3.07 -9.44
C GLY A 326 -19.51 2.98 -8.44
N GLU A 327 -19.83 1.81 -7.90
CA GLU A 327 -20.86 1.66 -6.86
C GLU A 327 -20.43 2.41 -5.60
N LEU A 328 -19.31 1.98 -5.01
CA LEU A 328 -18.75 2.62 -3.82
C LEU A 328 -18.35 4.07 -4.07
N LEU A 329 -17.69 4.38 -5.21
CA LEU A 329 -17.31 5.76 -5.52
C LEU A 329 -18.54 6.69 -5.57
N SER A 330 -19.63 6.23 -6.19
CA SER A 330 -20.85 7.05 -6.25
C SER A 330 -21.49 7.27 -4.88
N GLU A 331 -21.46 6.27 -4.00
CA GLU A 331 -21.92 6.40 -2.61
C GLU A 331 -21.09 7.46 -1.86
N LEU A 332 -19.76 7.32 -1.87
CA LEU A 332 -18.84 8.24 -1.19
C LEU A 332 -19.00 9.70 -1.67
N ILE A 333 -19.13 9.90 -2.99
CA ILE A 333 -19.31 11.24 -3.59
C ILE A 333 -20.66 11.84 -3.20
N ASN A 334 -21.73 11.05 -3.22
CA ASN A 334 -23.06 11.51 -2.83
C ASN A 334 -23.11 11.88 -1.34
N GLU A 335 -22.47 11.09 -0.46
CA GLU A 335 -22.37 11.43 0.96
C GLU A 335 -21.58 12.73 1.18
N ALA A 336 -20.46 12.91 0.48
CA ALA A 336 -19.65 14.13 0.55
C ALA A 336 -20.45 15.37 0.08
N ALA A 337 -21.14 15.25 -1.06
CA ALA A 337 -22.00 16.31 -1.58
C ALA A 337 -23.12 16.67 -0.60
N GLN A 338 -23.78 15.67 -0.01
CA GLN A 338 -24.83 15.88 0.99
C GLN A 338 -24.29 16.56 2.25
N ALA A 339 -23.15 16.11 2.79
CA ALA A 339 -22.55 16.68 4.00
C ALA A 339 -22.14 18.14 3.83
N ARG A 340 -21.78 18.55 2.61
CA ARG A 340 -21.34 19.90 2.26
C ARG A 340 -22.43 20.79 1.65
N GLY A 341 -23.60 20.23 1.35
CA GLY A 341 -24.68 20.93 0.67
C GLY A 341 -24.38 21.26 -0.80
N TRP A 342 -23.53 20.46 -1.46
CA TRP A 342 -23.19 20.62 -2.87
C TRP A 342 -24.26 19.98 -3.77
N ASP A 343 -24.68 20.71 -4.79
CA ASP A 343 -25.69 20.28 -5.76
C ASP A 343 -25.07 19.40 -6.86
N VAL A 344 -24.72 18.17 -6.50
CA VAL A 344 -24.10 17.15 -7.35
C VAL A 344 -24.67 15.78 -7.01
N ARG A 345 -24.88 14.94 -8.04
CA ARG A 345 -25.27 13.55 -7.87
C ARG A 345 -24.37 12.62 -8.69
N ALA A 346 -23.66 11.72 -8.02
CA ALA A 346 -22.94 10.63 -8.65
C ALA A 346 -23.87 9.43 -8.89
N LYS A 347 -23.72 8.78 -10.05
CA LYS A 347 -24.49 7.59 -10.42
C LYS A 347 -23.55 6.53 -10.99
N PRO A 348 -23.73 5.24 -10.65
CA PRO A 348 -23.04 4.16 -11.33
C PRO A 348 -23.50 4.06 -12.79
N VAL A 349 -22.59 3.68 -13.69
CA VAL A 349 -22.90 3.40 -15.10
C VAL A 349 -22.16 2.14 -15.57
N TRP A 350 -22.87 1.23 -16.24
CA TRP A 350 -22.21 0.09 -16.89
C TRP A 350 -21.34 0.56 -18.06
N LEU A 351 -20.03 0.53 -17.85
CA LEU A 351 -18.98 0.74 -18.84
C LEU A 351 -17.79 -0.11 -18.41
N SER A 352 -17.09 -0.73 -19.35
CA SER A 352 -15.86 -1.47 -19.08
C SER A 352 -14.87 -1.29 -20.21
N ARG A 353 -13.58 -1.43 -19.89
CA ARG A 353 -12.49 -1.39 -20.87
C ARG A 353 -12.73 -2.39 -22.01
N HIS A 354 -13.26 -3.57 -21.70
CA HIS A 354 -13.61 -4.59 -22.69
C HIS A 354 -14.65 -4.08 -23.69
N VAL A 355 -15.82 -3.63 -23.21
CA VAL A 355 -16.90 -3.18 -24.09
C VAL A 355 -16.52 -1.93 -24.88
N THR A 356 -15.86 -0.95 -24.25
CA THR A 356 -15.42 0.27 -24.95
C THR A 356 -14.36 -0.03 -25.99
N SER A 357 -13.46 -0.99 -25.75
CA SER A 357 -12.46 -1.38 -26.73
C SER A 357 -13.10 -1.93 -28.01
N ILE A 358 -14.10 -2.81 -27.89
CA ILE A 358 -14.81 -3.37 -29.03
C ILE A 358 -15.61 -2.28 -29.75
N ALA A 359 -16.30 -1.41 -29.01
CA ALA A 359 -17.09 -0.33 -29.59
C ALA A 359 -16.24 0.72 -30.33
N ALA A 360 -14.96 0.85 -29.99
CA ALA A 360 -14.02 1.78 -30.63
C ALA A 360 -13.28 1.19 -31.84
N LEU A 361 -13.32 -0.13 -32.05
CA LEU A 361 -12.58 -0.80 -33.14
C LEU A 361 -12.98 -0.30 -34.53
N ASP A 362 -11.99 -0.17 -35.41
CA ASP A 362 -12.18 -0.04 -36.85
C ASP A 362 -11.91 -1.40 -37.53
N SER A 363 -12.95 -2.00 -38.11
CA SER A 363 -12.88 -3.31 -38.75
C SER A 363 -12.07 -3.34 -40.05
N PHE A 364 -11.78 -2.18 -40.64
CA PHE A 364 -11.06 -2.07 -41.91
C PHE A 364 -9.57 -1.81 -41.72
N ASP A 365 -9.14 -1.55 -40.48
CA ASP A 365 -7.75 -1.30 -40.13
C ASP A 365 -7.14 -2.54 -39.46
N VAL A 366 -6.25 -3.22 -40.18
CA VAL A 366 -5.56 -4.42 -39.68
C VAL A 366 -4.73 -4.10 -38.44
N ASP A 367 -4.13 -2.91 -38.37
CA ASP A 367 -3.31 -2.50 -37.22
C ASP A 367 -4.19 -2.28 -35.99
N SER A 368 -5.40 -1.73 -36.16
CA SER A 368 -6.40 -1.60 -35.08
C SER A 368 -6.82 -2.96 -34.53
N VAL A 369 -7.09 -3.94 -35.40
CA VAL A 369 -7.45 -5.31 -35.00
C VAL A 369 -6.26 -6.01 -34.32
N HIS A 370 -5.05 -5.85 -34.86
CA HIS A 370 -3.83 -6.40 -34.27
C HIS A 370 -3.56 -5.83 -32.87
N GLU A 371 -3.70 -4.51 -32.68
CA GLU A 371 -3.54 -3.88 -31.36
C GLU A 371 -4.58 -4.38 -30.34
N PHE A 372 -5.83 -4.59 -30.78
CA PHE A 372 -6.86 -5.20 -29.94
C PHE A 372 -6.49 -6.62 -29.52
N ILE A 373 -6.09 -7.48 -30.47
CA ILE A 373 -5.70 -8.87 -30.19
C ILE A 373 -4.48 -8.93 -29.26
N ARG A 374 -3.48 -8.08 -29.50
CA ARG A 374 -2.29 -7.99 -28.65
C ARG A 374 -2.61 -7.57 -27.21
N ARG A 375 -3.67 -6.78 -27.02
CA ARG A 375 -4.16 -6.38 -25.69
C ARG A 375 -4.99 -7.48 -25.02
N SER A 376 -5.65 -8.34 -25.79
CA SER A 376 -6.36 -9.55 -25.33
C SER A 376 -5.41 -10.70 -24.93
N HIS A 377 -4.27 -10.36 -24.34
CA HIS A 377 -3.23 -11.30 -23.92
C HIS A 377 -3.82 -12.43 -23.05
N ASN A 378 -3.32 -13.66 -23.21
CA ASN A 378 -3.80 -14.87 -22.53
C ASN A 378 -5.16 -15.44 -22.97
N LEU A 379 -5.88 -14.81 -23.91
CA LEU A 379 -7.00 -15.50 -24.56
C LEU A 379 -6.46 -16.53 -25.55
N ASN A 380 -7.09 -17.70 -25.59
CA ASN A 380 -6.91 -18.57 -26.75
C ASN A 380 -7.71 -18.05 -27.95
N VAL A 381 -7.34 -18.50 -29.16
CA VAL A 381 -8.00 -18.05 -30.39
C VAL A 381 -9.51 -18.31 -30.35
N ARG A 382 -9.98 -19.40 -29.74
CA ARG A 382 -11.41 -19.70 -29.59
C ARG A 382 -12.13 -18.67 -28.72
N GLU A 383 -11.54 -18.29 -27.58
CA GLU A 383 -12.07 -17.26 -26.69
C GLU A 383 -12.12 -15.90 -27.39
N LEU A 384 -11.04 -15.53 -28.09
CA LEU A 384 -10.99 -14.30 -28.88
C LEU A 384 -12.08 -14.26 -29.96
N LEU A 385 -12.29 -15.37 -30.69
CA LEU A 385 -13.37 -15.47 -31.67
C LEU A 385 -14.74 -15.35 -30.98
N SER A 386 -14.92 -15.94 -29.80
CA SER A 386 -16.14 -15.81 -29.01
C SER A 386 -16.40 -14.36 -28.59
N VAL A 387 -15.37 -13.62 -28.16
CA VAL A 387 -15.44 -12.18 -27.84
C VAL A 387 -15.89 -11.36 -29.06
N LEU A 388 -15.41 -11.72 -30.25
CA LEU A 388 -15.81 -11.10 -31.51
C LEU A 388 -17.11 -11.68 -32.11
N HIS A 389 -17.80 -12.56 -31.38
CA HIS A 389 -19.03 -13.25 -31.81
C HIS A 389 -18.88 -13.96 -33.17
N LEU A 390 -17.67 -14.46 -33.47
CA LEU A 390 -17.35 -15.24 -34.65
C LEU A 390 -17.35 -16.73 -34.31
N ARG A 391 -17.96 -17.53 -35.18
CA ARG A 391 -17.94 -19.00 -35.08
C ARG A 391 -16.61 -19.52 -35.62
N THR A 392 -16.10 -20.59 -35.03
CA THR A 392 -14.84 -21.23 -35.46
C THR A 392 -14.86 -21.66 -36.94
N GLY A 393 -16.02 -22.07 -37.46
CA GLY A 393 -16.20 -22.42 -38.87
C GLY A 393 -16.20 -21.22 -39.84
N GLU A 394 -16.34 -19.99 -39.34
CA GLU A 394 -16.27 -18.78 -40.18
C GLU A 394 -14.82 -18.39 -40.53
N VAL A 395 -13.82 -18.88 -39.76
CA VAL A 395 -12.40 -18.58 -39.97
C VAL A 395 -11.59 -19.89 -40.18
N PRO A 396 -11.70 -20.54 -41.36
CA PRO A 396 -11.03 -21.82 -41.63
C PRO A 396 -9.51 -21.80 -41.40
N ALA A 397 -8.86 -20.65 -41.65
CA ALA A 397 -7.43 -20.45 -41.46
C ALA A 397 -6.96 -20.69 -40.01
N LEU A 398 -7.84 -20.54 -39.02
CA LEU A 398 -7.52 -20.65 -37.59
C LEU A 398 -7.98 -21.96 -36.94
N VAL A 399 -8.55 -22.92 -37.69
CA VAL A 399 -9.13 -24.15 -37.12
C VAL A 399 -8.12 -24.98 -36.32
N ASN A 400 -6.86 -25.02 -36.77
CA ASN A 400 -5.78 -25.74 -36.07
C ASN A 400 -5.15 -24.92 -34.92
N GLU A 401 -5.54 -23.65 -34.76
CA GLU A 401 -4.99 -22.73 -33.76
C GLU A 401 -6.00 -22.37 -32.68
N LEU A 402 -7.21 -22.97 -32.66
CA LEU A 402 -8.29 -22.59 -31.75
C LEU A 402 -7.90 -22.62 -30.27
N ASP A 403 -7.08 -23.57 -29.85
CA ASP A 403 -6.63 -23.70 -28.46
C ASP A 403 -5.24 -23.06 -28.24
N THR A 404 -4.71 -22.33 -29.23
CA THR A 404 -3.45 -21.58 -29.14
C THR A 404 -3.67 -20.31 -28.35
N ILE A 405 -2.86 -20.07 -27.32
CA ILE A 405 -2.88 -18.82 -26.56
C ILE A 405 -2.22 -17.71 -27.36
N VAL A 406 -2.85 -16.54 -27.40
CA VAL A 406 -2.24 -15.32 -27.91
C VAL A 406 -1.30 -14.76 -26.84
N ASP A 407 -0.08 -15.29 -26.82
CA ASP A 407 0.98 -14.92 -25.87
C ASP A 407 2.15 -14.16 -26.51
N ASN A 408 2.15 -14.01 -27.85
CA ASN A 408 3.21 -13.33 -28.58
C ASN A 408 2.71 -12.53 -29.79
N GLY A 409 3.57 -11.62 -30.27
CA GLY A 409 3.29 -10.76 -31.42
C GLY A 409 3.01 -11.51 -32.71
N ASP A 410 3.75 -12.59 -33.00
CA ASP A 410 3.60 -13.35 -34.24
C ASP A 410 2.23 -14.05 -34.31
N ILE A 411 1.74 -14.60 -33.19
CA ILE A 411 0.39 -15.18 -33.11
C ILE A 411 -0.65 -14.09 -33.30
N ALA A 412 -0.50 -12.95 -32.61
CA ALA A 412 -1.44 -11.83 -32.71
C ALA A 412 -1.55 -11.31 -34.16
N GLU A 413 -0.43 -11.15 -34.86
CA GLU A 413 -0.39 -10.72 -36.26
C GLU A 413 -1.08 -11.71 -37.19
N ARG A 414 -0.78 -13.01 -37.07
CA ARG A 414 -1.43 -14.05 -37.89
C ARG A 414 -2.94 -14.07 -37.69
N VAL A 415 -3.41 -13.96 -36.45
CA VAL A 415 -4.84 -13.92 -36.16
C VAL A 415 -5.47 -12.65 -36.72
N ALA A 416 -4.82 -11.49 -36.59
CA ALA A 416 -5.30 -10.23 -37.16
C ALA A 416 -5.45 -10.30 -38.69
N ILE A 417 -4.45 -10.85 -39.38
CA ILE A 417 -4.47 -11.06 -40.83
C ILE A 417 -5.63 -12.00 -41.18
N ALA A 418 -5.75 -13.15 -40.53
CA ALA A 418 -6.82 -14.11 -40.81
C ALA A 418 -8.24 -13.51 -40.62
N LEU A 419 -8.44 -12.64 -39.63
CA LEU A 419 -9.71 -11.96 -39.39
C LEU A 419 -10.02 -10.86 -40.41
N THR A 420 -9.01 -10.35 -41.10
CA THR A 420 -9.12 -9.22 -42.05
C THR A 420 -8.88 -9.62 -43.50
N GLU A 421 -8.53 -10.88 -43.78
CA GLU A 421 -8.14 -11.38 -45.11
C GLU A 421 -9.28 -11.34 -46.14
N SER A 422 -10.53 -11.58 -45.72
CA SER A 422 -11.66 -11.66 -46.64
C SER A 422 -12.71 -10.56 -46.42
N PRO A 423 -13.32 -10.01 -47.49
CA PRO A 423 -14.43 -9.07 -47.37
C PRO A 423 -15.62 -9.62 -46.57
N HIS A 424 -15.83 -10.94 -46.60
CA HIS A 424 -16.89 -11.58 -45.81
C HIS A 424 -16.62 -11.47 -44.30
N LEU A 425 -15.39 -11.79 -43.86
CA LEU A 425 -15.00 -11.68 -42.46
C LEU A 425 -14.97 -10.24 -41.97
N GLN A 426 -14.45 -9.31 -42.77
CA GLN A 426 -14.50 -7.88 -42.47
C GLN A 426 -15.94 -7.40 -42.26
N ASN A 427 -16.88 -7.83 -43.12
CA ASN A 427 -18.30 -7.48 -42.97
C ASN A 427 -18.93 -8.10 -41.72
N ARG A 428 -18.57 -9.34 -41.36
CA ARG A 428 -19.04 -9.99 -40.12
C ARG A 428 -18.49 -9.28 -38.87
N LEU A 429 -17.19 -8.97 -38.85
CA LEU A 429 -16.54 -8.22 -37.79
C LEU A 429 -17.17 -6.83 -37.62
N LYS A 430 -17.39 -6.11 -38.75
CA LYS A 430 -18.08 -4.82 -38.78
C LYS A 430 -19.49 -4.92 -38.18
N ALA A 431 -20.25 -5.95 -38.52
CA ALA A 431 -21.58 -6.16 -37.98
C ALA A 431 -21.55 -6.38 -36.46
N THR A 432 -20.62 -7.20 -35.95
CA THR A 432 -20.45 -7.40 -34.50
C THR A 432 -20.06 -6.11 -33.78
N ILE A 433 -19.07 -5.37 -34.29
CA ILE A 433 -18.60 -4.12 -33.70
C ILE A 433 -19.73 -3.08 -33.67
N THR A 434 -20.47 -2.95 -34.77
CA THR A 434 -21.60 -2.01 -34.90
C THR A 434 -22.71 -2.37 -33.90
N ALA A 435 -23.10 -3.64 -33.82
CA ALA A 435 -24.10 -4.09 -32.86
C ALA A 435 -23.68 -3.83 -31.40
N ASN A 436 -22.42 -4.12 -31.04
CA ASN A 436 -21.90 -3.84 -29.70
C ASN A 436 -21.92 -2.34 -29.38
N ARG A 437 -21.50 -1.49 -30.33
CA ARG A 437 -21.55 -0.04 -30.19
C ARG A 437 -22.98 0.47 -30.00
N GLU A 438 -23.92 -0.01 -30.81
CA GLU A 438 -25.34 0.37 -30.72
C GLU A 438 -25.95 -0.03 -29.37
N ARG A 439 -25.65 -1.25 -28.87
CA ARG A 439 -26.14 -1.71 -27.57
C ARG A 439 -25.55 -0.91 -26.41
N MET A 440 -24.25 -0.60 -26.46
CA MET A 440 -23.59 0.29 -25.48
C MET A 440 -24.22 1.70 -25.49
N VAL A 441 -24.42 2.28 -26.67
CA VAL A 441 -25.08 3.59 -26.82
C VAL A 441 -26.51 3.55 -26.31
N ARG A 442 -27.26 2.46 -26.57
CA ARG A 442 -28.63 2.28 -26.07
C ARG A 442 -28.67 2.29 -24.55
N HIS A 443 -27.78 1.56 -23.89
CA HIS A 443 -27.61 1.60 -22.43
C HIS A 443 -27.30 3.02 -21.92
N LEU A 444 -26.33 3.70 -22.52
CA LEU A 444 -25.95 5.06 -22.10
C LEU A 444 -27.11 6.06 -22.26
N ARG A 445 -27.91 5.95 -23.33
CA ARG A 445 -29.13 6.75 -23.50
C ARG A 445 -30.20 6.40 -22.46
N SER A 446 -30.43 5.12 -22.19
CA SER A 446 -31.50 4.72 -21.27
C SER A 446 -31.26 5.17 -19.83
N VAL A 447 -29.99 5.31 -19.42
CA VAL A 447 -29.66 5.83 -18.09
C VAL A 447 -29.54 7.36 -18.04
N GLY A 448 -29.57 8.05 -19.18
CA GLY A 448 -29.43 9.51 -19.29
C GLY A 448 -27.98 10.00 -19.31
N ALA A 449 -27.00 9.13 -19.56
CA ALA A 449 -25.58 9.50 -19.59
C ALA A 449 -25.18 10.37 -20.79
N LEU A 450 -26.07 10.49 -21.77
CA LEU A 450 -25.88 11.25 -23.00
C LEU A 450 -26.84 12.46 -23.11
N ASP A 451 -27.50 12.83 -22.01
CA ASP A 451 -28.47 13.92 -21.98
C ASP A 451 -27.80 15.30 -22.05
N GLU A 452 -26.56 15.39 -21.56
CA GLU A 452 -25.75 16.60 -21.51
C GLU A 452 -24.61 16.56 -22.57
N PRO A 453 -24.11 17.72 -23.05
CA PRO A 453 -23.06 17.77 -24.06
C PRO A 453 -21.69 17.26 -23.55
N GLU A 454 -21.50 17.23 -22.23
CA GLU A 454 -20.32 16.66 -21.58
C GLU A 454 -20.76 15.56 -20.60
N MET A 455 -20.14 14.38 -20.71
CA MET A 455 -20.33 13.26 -19.79
C MET A 455 -19.11 13.18 -18.88
N VAL A 456 -19.22 13.70 -17.65
CA VAL A 456 -18.13 13.68 -16.68
C VAL A 456 -18.10 12.34 -15.95
N MET A 457 -17.02 11.60 -16.14
CA MET A 457 -16.78 10.30 -15.54
C MET A 457 -15.92 10.41 -14.28
N VAL A 458 -16.12 9.51 -13.33
CA VAL A 458 -15.27 9.40 -12.13
C VAL A 458 -14.77 7.97 -11.98
N ASP A 459 -13.46 7.81 -11.85
CA ASP A 459 -12.78 6.50 -11.81
C ASP A 459 -11.50 6.63 -10.97
N LEU A 460 -10.83 5.54 -10.61
CA LEU A 460 -9.56 5.58 -9.90
C LEU A 460 -8.40 5.98 -10.83
N GLY A 461 -8.34 5.44 -12.05
CA GLY A 461 -7.24 5.70 -12.98
C GLY A 461 -6.97 4.58 -14.00
N TRP A 462 -5.84 4.55 -14.70
CA TRP A 462 -4.73 5.53 -14.67
C TRP A 462 -4.48 6.20 -16.02
N GLY A 463 -4.70 5.48 -17.13
CA GLY A 463 -4.37 5.95 -18.48
C GLY A 463 -5.52 6.63 -19.23
N GLY A 464 -6.72 6.73 -18.64
CA GLY A 464 -7.91 7.28 -19.33
C GLY A 464 -8.42 6.42 -20.50
N THR A 465 -8.11 5.11 -20.51
CA THR A 465 -8.39 4.22 -21.64
C THR A 465 -9.87 4.11 -21.97
N ILE A 466 -10.74 3.92 -20.95
CA ILE A 466 -12.19 3.83 -21.13
C ILE A 466 -12.72 5.13 -21.73
N GLN A 467 -12.35 6.28 -21.16
CA GLN A 467 -12.77 7.60 -21.63
C GLN A 467 -12.37 7.84 -23.10
N ARG A 468 -11.12 7.52 -23.46
CA ARG A 468 -10.62 7.67 -24.84
C ARG A 468 -11.36 6.77 -25.82
N GLN A 469 -11.57 5.51 -25.47
CA GLN A 469 -12.29 4.55 -26.30
C GLN A 469 -13.77 4.94 -26.44
N LEU A 470 -14.40 5.42 -25.37
CA LEU A 470 -15.76 5.95 -25.41
C LEU A 470 -15.85 7.16 -26.33
N ALA A 471 -14.92 8.11 -26.23
CA ALA A 471 -14.90 9.29 -27.10
C ALA A 471 -14.79 8.91 -28.59
N ALA A 472 -13.95 7.92 -28.91
CA ALA A 472 -13.85 7.38 -30.27
C ALA A 472 -15.16 6.72 -30.72
N ALA A 473 -15.76 5.87 -29.88
CA ALA A 473 -17.01 5.18 -30.19
C ALA A 473 -18.18 6.16 -30.39
N LEU A 474 -18.32 7.20 -29.56
CA LEU A 474 -19.35 8.24 -29.69
C LEU A 474 -19.16 9.07 -30.95
N LYS A 475 -17.91 9.41 -31.30
CA LYS A 475 -17.58 10.11 -32.54
C LYS A 475 -17.98 9.29 -33.77
N ILE A 476 -17.67 7.98 -33.79
CA ILE A 476 -18.07 7.07 -34.88
C ILE A 476 -19.61 6.98 -34.97
N ALA A 477 -20.31 6.97 -33.83
CA ALA A 477 -21.77 6.94 -33.78
C ALA A 477 -22.44 8.29 -34.11
N GLY A 478 -21.67 9.36 -34.35
CA GLY A 478 -22.20 10.70 -34.64
C GLY A 478 -22.90 11.35 -33.44
N ILE A 479 -22.52 10.99 -32.21
CA ILE A 479 -23.11 11.51 -30.97
C ILE A 479 -22.27 12.69 -30.48
N PRO A 480 -22.84 13.90 -30.35
CA PRO A 480 -22.10 15.12 -29.99
C PRO A 480 -21.88 15.27 -28.48
N VAL A 481 -21.55 14.18 -27.79
CA VAL A 481 -21.25 14.17 -26.35
C VAL A 481 -19.75 13.95 -26.15
N LYS A 482 -19.12 14.78 -25.33
CA LYS A 482 -17.69 14.70 -25.01
C LYS A 482 -17.49 14.06 -23.64
N PRO A 483 -16.75 12.94 -23.54
CA PRO A 483 -16.36 12.40 -22.24
C PRO A 483 -15.28 13.27 -21.57
N ALA A 484 -15.49 13.61 -20.30
CA ALA A 484 -14.49 14.20 -19.40
C ALA A 484 -14.25 13.25 -18.21
N GLY A 485 -13.17 13.42 -17.46
CA GLY A 485 -12.83 12.49 -16.37
C GLY A 485 -12.17 13.14 -15.17
N LEU A 486 -12.62 12.75 -13.97
CA LEU A 486 -12.00 13.04 -12.68
C LEU A 486 -11.46 11.73 -12.10
N TYR A 487 -10.18 11.70 -11.76
CA TYR A 487 -9.45 10.46 -11.41
C TYR A 487 -8.73 10.58 -10.08
N LEU A 488 -8.60 9.47 -9.34
CA LEU A 488 -7.74 9.45 -8.14
C LEU A 488 -6.30 9.79 -8.53
N ALA A 489 -5.79 9.15 -9.58
CA ALA A 489 -4.59 9.61 -10.27
C ALA A 489 -4.58 9.28 -11.77
N THR A 490 -3.74 9.97 -12.53
CA THR A 490 -3.45 9.64 -13.93
C THR A 490 -1.95 9.56 -14.20
N ASP A 491 -1.54 8.61 -15.04
CA ASP A 491 -0.13 8.37 -15.40
C ASP A 491 0.23 8.91 -16.78
N ASN A 492 1.45 8.65 -17.23
CA ASN A 492 1.96 9.10 -18.54
C ASN A 492 1.11 8.62 -19.73
N ARG A 493 0.35 7.53 -19.62
CA ARG A 493 -0.52 7.03 -20.70
C ARG A 493 -1.69 7.97 -20.97
N SER A 494 -2.08 8.79 -19.98
CA SER A 494 -3.09 9.85 -20.16
C SER A 494 -2.70 10.90 -21.19
N ALA A 495 -1.41 11.03 -21.55
CA ALA A 495 -0.94 11.86 -22.67
C ALA A 495 -1.69 11.60 -23.97
N LEU A 496 -2.08 10.35 -24.23
CA LEU A 496 -2.85 9.98 -25.41
C LEU A 496 -4.28 10.56 -25.38
N ALA A 497 -4.87 10.70 -24.20
CA ALA A 497 -6.19 11.30 -24.04
C ALA A 497 -6.14 12.83 -24.15
N TYR A 498 -5.12 13.48 -23.56
CA TYR A 498 -4.88 14.92 -23.78
C TYR A 498 -4.61 15.25 -25.25
N GLY A 499 -3.82 14.42 -25.94
CA GLY A 499 -3.57 14.56 -27.38
C GLY A 499 -4.83 14.42 -28.24
N ALA A 500 -5.86 13.71 -27.74
CA ALA A 500 -7.17 13.62 -28.36
C ALA A 500 -8.12 14.79 -27.99
N GLY A 501 -7.65 15.76 -27.19
CA GLY A 501 -8.44 16.92 -26.74
C GLY A 501 -9.45 16.62 -25.64
N LEU A 502 -9.24 15.54 -24.87
CA LEU A 502 -10.10 15.14 -23.75
C LEU A 502 -9.65 15.79 -22.45
N ARG A 503 -10.62 16.14 -21.58
CA ARG A 503 -10.37 16.66 -20.23
C ARG A 503 -10.19 15.50 -19.24
N LEU A 504 -9.04 15.45 -18.58
CA LEU A 504 -8.72 14.51 -17.51
C LEU A 504 -8.09 15.29 -16.37
N GLU A 505 -8.57 15.10 -15.15
CA GLU A 505 -8.02 15.73 -13.95
C GLU A 505 -7.70 14.67 -12.91
N GLY A 506 -6.53 14.75 -12.30
CA GLY A 506 -6.06 13.82 -11.26
C GLY A 506 -6.06 14.47 -9.88
N TYR A 507 -6.50 13.74 -8.86
CA TYR A 507 -6.54 14.22 -7.48
C TYR A 507 -5.16 14.19 -6.80
N LEU A 508 -4.58 12.99 -6.64
CA LEU A 508 -3.28 12.78 -5.98
C LEU A 508 -2.10 12.96 -6.94
N ALA A 509 -2.29 12.54 -8.20
CA ALA A 509 -1.31 12.76 -9.25
C ALA A 509 -1.98 12.92 -10.62
N GLN A 510 -1.40 13.77 -11.47
CA GLN A 510 -1.90 14.06 -12.80
C GLN A 510 -0.80 13.90 -13.84
N ALA A 511 -1.09 13.15 -14.90
CA ALA A 511 -0.16 12.91 -16.01
C ALA A 511 1.23 12.41 -15.55
N GLY A 512 1.27 11.58 -14.51
CA GLY A 512 2.52 11.05 -13.95
C GLY A 512 3.20 11.92 -12.88
N HIS A 513 2.58 13.04 -12.46
CA HIS A 513 3.18 13.97 -11.50
C HIS A 513 2.32 14.14 -10.23
N PRO A 514 2.90 14.05 -9.01
CA PRO A 514 4.29 13.68 -8.70
C PRO A 514 4.65 12.24 -9.06
N ALA A 515 5.90 12.00 -9.48
CA ALA A 515 6.33 10.72 -10.05
C ALA A 515 6.47 9.61 -9.02
N ASP A 516 6.87 9.94 -7.80
CA ASP A 516 6.98 9.03 -6.67
C ASP A 516 5.60 8.53 -6.21
N VAL A 517 4.61 9.43 -6.17
CA VAL A 517 3.21 9.11 -5.85
C VAL A 517 2.60 8.27 -6.97
N CYS A 518 2.62 8.79 -8.20
CA CYS A 518 2.03 8.09 -9.34
C CYS A 518 2.71 6.73 -9.59
N GLY A 519 4.04 6.67 -9.49
CA GLY A 519 4.80 5.45 -9.72
C GLY A 519 4.47 4.34 -8.73
N ALA A 520 4.30 4.68 -7.44
CA ALA A 520 3.92 3.70 -6.42
C ALA A 520 2.49 3.18 -6.64
N ILE A 521 1.54 4.09 -6.88
CA ILE A 521 0.12 3.73 -7.07
C ILE A 521 -0.05 2.87 -8.33
N VAL A 522 0.53 3.27 -9.46
CA VAL A 522 0.41 2.54 -10.73
C VAL A 522 1.23 1.26 -10.77
N ARG A 523 2.23 1.11 -9.89
CA ARG A 523 2.97 -0.16 -9.75
C ARG A 523 2.12 -1.27 -9.14
N SER A 524 1.21 -0.94 -8.21
CA SER A 524 0.40 -1.92 -7.49
C SER A 524 -1.06 -1.46 -7.36
N PRO A 525 -1.77 -1.19 -8.48
CA PRO A 525 -3.13 -0.66 -8.42
C PRO A 525 -4.16 -1.68 -7.92
N GLU A 526 -3.84 -2.97 -7.97
CA GLU A 526 -4.77 -4.06 -7.72
C GLU A 526 -5.32 -4.05 -6.29
N VAL A 527 -4.54 -3.61 -5.29
CA VAL A 527 -5.06 -3.48 -3.92
C VAL A 527 -6.18 -2.45 -3.85
N LEU A 528 -5.99 -1.30 -4.48
CA LEU A 528 -6.97 -0.23 -4.48
C LEU A 528 -8.22 -0.66 -5.28
N GLU A 529 -8.02 -1.14 -6.50
CA GLU A 529 -9.12 -1.58 -7.37
C GLU A 529 -9.93 -2.71 -6.70
N GLN A 530 -9.26 -3.73 -6.16
CA GLN A 530 -9.96 -4.87 -5.54
C GLN A 530 -10.68 -4.49 -4.24
N CYS A 531 -10.15 -3.58 -3.43
CA CYS A 531 -10.85 -3.10 -2.24
C CYS A 531 -12.11 -2.29 -2.59
N VAL A 532 -12.13 -1.58 -3.73
CA VAL A 532 -13.25 -0.72 -4.15
C VAL A 532 -14.29 -1.47 -4.99
N ASN A 533 -13.90 -2.56 -5.65
CA ASN A 533 -14.77 -3.32 -6.55
C ASN A 533 -16.08 -3.81 -5.90
N ALA A 534 -17.19 -3.59 -6.59
CA ALA A 534 -18.48 -4.20 -6.31
C ALA A 534 -18.40 -5.73 -6.39
N LEU A 535 -19.31 -6.41 -5.70
CA LEU A 535 -19.40 -7.87 -5.65
C LEU A 535 -20.16 -8.42 -6.88
N CYS A 536 -19.76 -8.00 -8.07
CA CYS A 536 -20.36 -8.40 -9.35
C CYS A 536 -19.31 -8.77 -10.39
N GLY A 537 -19.69 -9.61 -11.36
CA GLY A 537 -18.81 -9.98 -12.46
C GLY A 537 -18.54 -8.83 -13.43
N SER A 538 -17.44 -8.93 -14.18
CA SER A 538 -17.06 -7.96 -15.22
C SER A 538 -18.13 -7.78 -16.29
N LEU A 539 -18.36 -6.54 -16.73
CA LEU A 539 -19.24 -6.28 -17.88
C LEU A 539 -18.59 -6.79 -19.18
N VAL A 540 -19.21 -7.82 -19.76
CA VAL A 540 -18.76 -8.44 -21.03
C VAL A 540 -19.51 -7.90 -22.24
N GLY A 541 -20.70 -7.33 -22.05
CA GLY A 541 -21.49 -6.79 -23.15
C GLY A 541 -22.87 -6.32 -22.70
N PHE A 542 -23.75 -6.12 -23.68
CA PHE A 542 -25.13 -5.69 -23.48
C PHE A 542 -26.08 -6.57 -24.29
N THR A 543 -27.30 -6.77 -23.79
CA THR A 543 -28.39 -7.40 -24.54
C THR A 543 -28.93 -6.44 -25.61
N GLU A 544 -29.79 -6.93 -26.51
CA GLU A 544 -30.45 -6.08 -27.50
C GLU A 544 -31.26 -4.93 -26.87
N ASP A 545 -31.84 -5.14 -25.69
CA ASP A 545 -32.56 -4.09 -24.97
C ASP A 545 -31.64 -3.10 -24.26
N GLY A 546 -30.31 -3.31 -24.28
CA GLY A 546 -29.32 -2.47 -23.60
C GLY A 546 -29.07 -2.87 -22.14
N ASN A 547 -29.53 -4.05 -21.69
CA ASN A 547 -29.26 -4.51 -20.32
C ASN A 547 -27.83 -5.08 -20.22
N PRO A 548 -27.12 -4.87 -19.10
CA PRO A 548 -25.76 -5.36 -18.92
C PRO A 548 -25.69 -6.89 -18.89
N VAL A 549 -24.68 -7.46 -19.54
CA VAL A 549 -24.33 -8.88 -19.46
C VAL A 549 -23.01 -9.00 -18.71
N LEU A 550 -23.02 -9.77 -17.62
CA LEU A 550 -21.88 -9.91 -16.71
C LEU A 550 -21.19 -11.26 -16.87
N GLY A 551 -19.88 -11.26 -16.66
CA GLY A 551 -19.07 -12.47 -16.53
C GLY A 551 -19.33 -13.20 -15.21
N ARG A 552 -18.68 -14.36 -15.05
CA ARG A 552 -18.72 -15.12 -13.80
C ARG A 552 -17.87 -14.41 -12.74
N VAL A 553 -18.29 -14.52 -11.48
CA VAL A 553 -17.50 -14.08 -10.31
C VAL A 553 -16.54 -15.21 -9.93
N SER A 554 -15.24 -14.92 -9.92
CA SER A 554 -14.17 -15.86 -9.57
C SER A 554 -13.78 -15.83 -8.10
N GLU A 555 -14.04 -14.74 -7.39
CA GLU A 555 -13.47 -14.52 -6.06
C GLU A 555 -14.09 -15.43 -4.99
N SER A 556 -13.27 -15.81 -4.01
CA SER A 556 -13.70 -16.67 -2.91
C SER A 556 -14.64 -15.94 -1.95
N ALA A 557 -15.46 -16.69 -1.21
CA ALA A 557 -16.31 -16.11 -0.16
C ALA A 557 -15.49 -15.35 0.90
N THR A 558 -14.29 -15.83 1.22
CA THR A 558 -13.37 -15.18 2.16
C THR A 558 -12.90 -13.83 1.62
N GLN A 559 -12.39 -13.77 0.38
CA GLN A 559 -11.95 -12.52 -0.23
C GLN A 559 -13.11 -11.51 -0.33
N ASN A 560 -14.32 -11.96 -0.64
CA ASN A 560 -15.50 -11.08 -0.69
C ASN A 560 -15.89 -10.53 0.69
N ALA A 561 -15.75 -11.33 1.75
CA ALA A 561 -15.98 -10.89 3.12
C ALA A 561 -14.93 -9.84 3.56
N GLU A 562 -13.66 -10.09 3.27
CA GLU A 562 -12.55 -9.17 3.58
C GLU A 562 -12.68 -7.86 2.78
N ARG A 563 -13.05 -7.95 1.49
CA ARG A 563 -13.36 -6.78 0.65
C ARG A 563 -14.50 -5.96 1.25
N SER A 564 -15.60 -6.62 1.62
CA SER A 564 -16.75 -5.95 2.25
C SER A 564 -16.35 -5.29 3.57
N ALA A 565 -15.49 -5.92 4.35
CA ALA A 565 -14.96 -5.38 5.60
C ALA A 565 -14.14 -4.11 5.32
N ALA A 566 -13.24 -4.12 4.33
CA ALA A 566 -12.50 -2.94 3.91
C ALA A 566 -13.42 -1.78 3.47
N GLN A 567 -14.44 -2.06 2.66
CA GLN A 567 -15.43 -1.06 2.22
C GLN A 567 -16.20 -0.45 3.41
N GLN A 568 -16.60 -1.29 4.36
CA GLN A 568 -17.24 -0.82 5.60
C GLN A 568 -16.32 0.07 6.43
N GLY A 569 -15.02 -0.24 6.49
CA GLY A 569 -14.00 0.61 7.11
C GLY A 569 -13.89 1.97 6.44
N MET A 570 -13.87 2.02 5.11
CA MET A 570 -13.83 3.28 4.35
C MET A 570 -15.05 4.16 4.67
N LEU A 571 -16.24 3.57 4.62
CA LEU A 571 -17.50 4.25 4.95
C LEU A 571 -17.55 4.67 6.42
N ALA A 572 -16.97 3.88 7.33
CA ALA A 572 -16.89 4.21 8.76
C ALA A 572 -16.06 5.49 8.99
N PHE A 573 -14.90 5.59 8.34
CA PHE A 573 -14.09 6.80 8.40
C PHE A 573 -14.81 7.99 7.78
N GLN A 574 -15.43 7.84 6.60
CA GLN A 574 -16.14 8.93 5.95
C GLN A 574 -17.31 9.44 6.81
N ARG A 575 -18.06 8.53 7.44
CA ARG A 575 -19.12 8.91 8.38
C ARG A 575 -18.56 9.71 9.55
N MET A 576 -17.46 9.26 10.16
CA MET A 576 -16.79 9.98 11.24
C MET A 576 -16.37 11.39 10.78
N TRP A 577 -15.75 11.50 9.60
CA TRP A 577 -15.41 12.79 8.99
C TRP A 577 -16.64 13.69 8.83
N HIS A 578 -17.73 13.17 8.27
CA HIS A 578 -18.97 13.92 8.06
C HIS A 578 -19.66 14.36 9.36
N ASP A 579 -19.52 13.61 10.45
CA ASP A 579 -20.08 14.00 11.75
C ASP A 579 -19.44 15.32 12.23
N TYR A 580 -18.12 15.48 12.05
CA TYR A 580 -17.42 16.74 12.35
C TYR A 580 -17.70 17.85 11.33
N VAL A 581 -17.87 17.53 10.05
CA VAL A 581 -18.36 18.49 9.04
C VAL A 581 -19.72 19.05 9.45
N ARG A 582 -20.66 18.21 9.88
CA ARG A 582 -21.99 18.64 10.33
C ARG A 582 -21.94 19.42 11.63
N ALA A 583 -21.17 18.95 12.62
CA ALA A 583 -21.03 19.63 13.92
C ALA A 583 -20.47 21.05 13.76
N SER A 584 -19.52 21.25 12.84
CA SER A 584 -18.98 22.58 12.51
C SER A 584 -19.91 23.46 11.65
N GLY A 585 -21.13 23.02 11.34
CA GLY A 585 -22.03 23.76 10.45
C GLY A 585 -21.51 23.86 9.00
N GLY A 586 -20.69 22.90 8.56
CA GLY A 586 -20.12 22.83 7.22
C GLY A 586 -18.77 23.54 7.07
N THR A 587 -18.24 24.19 8.10
CA THR A 587 -16.98 24.97 8.02
C THR A 587 -15.72 24.15 8.29
N TRP A 588 -15.84 22.86 8.61
CA TRP A 588 -14.69 21.96 8.70
C TRP A 588 -13.84 22.02 7.42
N ALA A 589 -12.52 21.94 7.53
CA ALA A 589 -11.65 22.06 6.36
C ALA A 589 -11.96 20.95 5.34
N THR A 590 -11.86 21.25 4.03
CA THR A 590 -11.95 20.21 2.99
C THR A 590 -10.57 19.58 2.78
N LEU A 591 -10.55 18.33 2.32
CA LEU A 591 -9.29 17.63 2.00
C LEU A 591 -8.73 17.99 0.61
N THR A 592 -9.18 19.08 0.01
CA THR A 592 -8.86 19.42 -1.40
C THR A 592 -7.59 20.24 -1.58
N ARG A 593 -7.03 20.80 -0.49
CA ARG A 593 -5.79 21.60 -0.50
C ARG A 593 -4.57 20.71 -0.74
N GLN A 594 -3.49 21.29 -1.30
CA GLN A 594 -2.28 20.54 -1.64
C GLN A 594 -1.67 19.82 -0.43
N THR A 595 -1.59 20.48 0.73
CA THR A 595 -1.04 19.88 1.97
C THR A 595 -1.85 18.66 2.45
N ALA A 596 -3.18 18.69 2.30
CA ALA A 596 -4.03 17.53 2.57
C ALA A 596 -3.77 16.39 1.56
N ARG A 597 -3.68 16.72 0.27
CA ARG A 597 -3.38 15.75 -0.79
C ARG A 597 -2.03 15.07 -0.61
N ASP A 598 -1.00 15.83 -0.24
CA ASP A 598 0.35 15.30 0.00
C ASP A 598 0.34 14.29 1.16
N ARG A 599 -0.39 14.60 2.24
CA ARG A 599 -0.57 13.69 3.38
C ARG A 599 -1.36 12.44 3.01
N LEU A 600 -2.46 12.57 2.26
CA LEU A 600 -3.25 11.43 1.78
C LEU A 600 -2.46 10.57 0.77
N ALA A 601 -1.66 11.19 -0.09
CA ALA A 601 -0.74 10.49 -0.98
C ALA A 601 0.30 9.71 -0.17
N ASN A 602 0.87 10.31 0.88
CA ASN A 602 1.80 9.62 1.77
C ASN A 602 1.16 8.40 2.45
N ILE A 603 -0.06 8.51 2.99
CA ILE A 603 -0.81 7.38 3.58
C ILE A 603 -0.90 6.21 2.59
N LEU A 604 -1.33 6.48 1.35
CA LEU A 604 -1.47 5.44 0.33
C LEU A 604 -0.13 4.86 -0.13
N VAL A 605 0.85 5.73 -0.42
CA VAL A 605 2.17 5.34 -0.93
C VAL A 605 2.95 4.55 0.11
N ALA A 606 2.91 4.95 1.38
CA ALA A 606 3.56 4.24 2.48
C ALA A 606 2.97 2.84 2.65
N ALA A 607 1.63 2.71 2.59
CA ALA A 607 0.95 1.42 2.62
C ALA A 607 1.38 0.50 1.46
N ILE A 608 1.47 1.03 0.24
CA ILE A 608 1.90 0.25 -0.93
C ILE A 608 3.38 -0.16 -0.80
N LYS A 609 4.26 0.72 -0.34
CA LYS A 609 5.70 0.46 -0.30
C LYS A 609 6.12 -0.47 0.84
N ALA A 610 5.47 -0.35 2.00
CA ALA A 610 5.85 -1.07 3.21
C ALA A 610 4.61 -1.64 3.95
N PRO A 611 3.88 -2.58 3.34
CA PRO A 611 2.69 -3.15 3.98
C PRO A 611 3.05 -3.86 5.29
N THR A 612 2.10 -3.92 6.22
CA THR A 612 2.28 -4.63 7.48
C THR A 612 2.20 -6.16 7.28
N PRO A 613 2.74 -6.98 8.20
CA PRO A 613 2.61 -8.43 8.11
C PRO A 613 1.15 -8.91 8.06
N GLY A 614 0.23 -8.23 8.76
CA GLY A 614 -1.20 -8.52 8.71
C GLY A 614 -1.78 -8.23 7.33
N GLU A 615 -1.47 -7.07 6.75
CA GLU A 615 -1.89 -6.71 5.39
C GLU A 615 -1.37 -7.74 4.36
N ALA A 616 -0.12 -8.21 4.50
CA ALA A 616 0.45 -9.24 3.64
C ALA A 616 -0.26 -10.60 3.76
N ALA A 617 -0.63 -11.00 4.99
CA ALA A 617 -1.35 -12.24 5.23
C ALA A 617 -2.76 -12.24 4.58
N VAL A 618 -3.42 -11.08 4.53
CA VAL A 618 -4.74 -10.94 3.90
C VAL A 618 -4.61 -10.77 2.38
N PHE A 619 -3.99 -9.67 1.94
CA PHE A 619 -4.00 -9.28 0.53
C PHE A 619 -3.09 -10.15 -0.33
N GLY A 620 -2.08 -10.82 0.25
CA GLY A 620 -1.22 -11.76 -0.49
C GLY A 620 -1.98 -12.99 -1.00
N ASN A 621 -3.05 -13.39 -0.29
CA ASN A 621 -3.89 -14.53 -0.65
C ASN A 621 -5.04 -14.18 -1.62
N TRP A 622 -5.25 -12.89 -1.89
CA TRP A 622 -6.29 -12.45 -2.82
C TRP A 622 -6.00 -12.90 -4.24
N VAL A 623 -7.05 -13.21 -4.99
CA VAL A 623 -6.95 -13.50 -6.41
C VAL A 623 -7.40 -12.32 -7.26
N HIS A 624 -6.75 -12.15 -8.40
CA HIS A 624 -7.03 -11.16 -9.42
C HIS A 624 -7.50 -11.86 -10.71
N GLU A 625 -8.60 -11.37 -11.27
CA GLU A 625 -9.07 -11.72 -12.61
C GLU A 625 -8.49 -10.73 -13.64
N ASP A 626 -7.92 -11.22 -14.74
CA ASP A 626 -7.50 -10.35 -15.84
C ASP A 626 -8.70 -9.92 -16.71
N ASN A 627 -8.97 -8.62 -16.76
CA ASN A 627 -10.23 -8.00 -17.21
C ASN A 627 -10.48 -7.98 -18.74
N PHE A 628 -9.97 -8.97 -19.48
CA PHE A 628 -10.16 -9.10 -20.93
C PHE A 628 -11.07 -10.26 -21.36
N GLY A 629 -11.85 -10.82 -20.43
CA GLY A 629 -12.71 -11.98 -20.69
C GLY A 629 -11.99 -13.32 -20.56
N SER A 630 -10.76 -13.30 -20.00
CA SER A 630 -10.01 -14.51 -19.65
C SER A 630 -10.62 -15.16 -18.39
N THR A 631 -10.52 -16.48 -18.29
CA THR A 631 -10.83 -17.22 -17.05
C THR A 631 -9.60 -17.43 -16.16
N LEU A 632 -8.46 -16.80 -16.48
CA LEU A 632 -7.23 -16.94 -15.72
C LEU A 632 -7.31 -16.14 -14.41
N VAL A 633 -7.07 -16.83 -13.30
CA VAL A 633 -7.10 -16.28 -11.94
C VAL A 633 -5.69 -16.35 -11.38
N THR A 634 -5.13 -15.22 -10.97
CA THR A 634 -3.75 -15.15 -10.45
C THR A 634 -3.73 -14.55 -9.05
N LYS A 635 -2.95 -15.11 -8.13
CA LYS A 635 -2.79 -14.51 -6.79
C LYS A 635 -2.04 -13.18 -6.87
N VAL A 636 -2.34 -12.24 -5.98
CA VAL A 636 -1.61 -10.97 -5.84
C VAL A 636 -0.10 -11.22 -5.64
N VAL A 637 0.22 -12.24 -4.85
CA VAL A 637 1.55 -12.81 -4.71
C VAL A 637 1.56 -14.24 -5.27
N PRO A 638 2.25 -14.50 -6.37
CA PRO A 638 2.35 -15.85 -6.93
C PRO A 638 3.03 -16.85 -5.99
N ASP A 639 2.51 -18.09 -5.96
CA ASP A 639 2.97 -19.15 -5.05
C ASP A 639 4.44 -19.56 -5.29
N ASP A 640 4.92 -19.45 -6.53
CA ASP A 640 6.31 -19.73 -6.90
C ASP A 640 7.30 -18.73 -6.32
N LEU A 641 6.90 -17.46 -6.14
CA LEU A 641 7.72 -16.44 -5.49
C LEU A 641 7.80 -16.61 -3.97
N VAL A 642 6.82 -17.26 -3.34
CA VAL A 642 6.85 -17.55 -1.90
C VAL A 642 8.06 -18.41 -1.55
N ALA A 643 8.37 -19.41 -2.37
CA ALA A 643 9.56 -20.26 -2.19
C ALA A 643 10.88 -19.49 -2.40
N ALA A 644 10.85 -18.38 -3.14
CA ALA A 644 12.01 -17.54 -3.41
C ALA A 644 12.29 -16.52 -2.29
N LEU A 645 11.36 -16.27 -1.36
CA LEU A 645 11.51 -15.27 -0.28
C LEU A 645 12.88 -15.28 0.42
N PRO A 646 13.45 -16.44 0.83
CA PRO A 646 14.75 -16.47 1.51
C PRO A 646 15.93 -16.02 0.64
N TYR A 647 15.76 -15.96 -0.68
CA TYR A 647 16.75 -15.64 -1.70
C TYR A 647 16.68 -14.19 -2.18
N LEU A 648 15.58 -13.48 -1.90
CA LEU A 648 15.37 -12.12 -2.36
C LEU A 648 16.17 -11.11 -1.53
N SER A 649 16.68 -10.09 -2.21
CA SER A 649 17.12 -8.81 -1.69
C SER A 649 15.98 -7.78 -1.84
N PRO A 650 15.90 -6.72 -1.02
CA PRO A 650 14.91 -5.66 -1.20
C PRO A 650 14.88 -5.07 -2.62
N LEU A 651 16.04 -4.95 -3.26
CA LEU A 651 16.13 -4.44 -4.64
C LEU A 651 15.65 -5.45 -5.68
N ASP A 652 15.62 -6.75 -5.36
CA ASP A 652 15.05 -7.76 -6.25
C ASP A 652 13.52 -7.60 -6.36
N LEU A 653 12.86 -7.03 -5.34
CA LEU A 653 11.42 -6.75 -5.36
C LEU A 653 11.08 -5.61 -6.33
N ALA A 654 11.90 -4.55 -6.37
CA ALA A 654 11.74 -3.44 -7.32
C ALA A 654 11.92 -3.88 -8.77
N ASP A 655 12.71 -4.94 -8.96
CA ASP A 655 13.01 -5.52 -10.24
C ASP A 655 11.86 -6.41 -10.77
N LEU A 656 10.96 -6.90 -9.92
CA LEU A 656 9.76 -7.65 -10.34
C LEU A 656 8.81 -6.73 -11.12
N GLY A 657 8.38 -7.15 -12.31
CA GLY A 657 7.38 -6.43 -13.11
C GLY A 657 5.94 -6.69 -12.62
N MET A 658 4.96 -5.95 -13.15
CA MET A 658 3.54 -6.16 -12.79
C MET A 658 3.05 -7.58 -13.09
N ARG A 659 3.63 -8.23 -14.10
CA ARG A 659 3.31 -9.63 -14.46
C ARG A 659 3.96 -10.66 -13.54
N ASP A 660 4.99 -10.26 -12.79
CA ASP A 660 5.67 -11.15 -11.83
C ASP A 660 4.98 -11.11 -10.46
N SER A 661 4.54 -9.93 -10.03
CA SER A 661 3.72 -9.77 -8.83
C SER A 661 3.00 -8.43 -8.90
N PHE A 662 1.70 -8.45 -8.62
CA PHE A 662 0.85 -7.27 -8.58
C PHE A 662 1.24 -6.35 -7.42
N TRP A 663 1.64 -6.90 -6.28
CA TRP A 663 2.11 -6.12 -5.13
C TRP A 663 3.35 -6.72 -4.46
N PRO A 664 4.55 -6.48 -5.01
CA PRO A 664 5.80 -7.10 -4.54
C PRO A 664 6.11 -6.85 -3.07
N SER A 665 5.75 -5.68 -2.52
CA SER A 665 6.06 -5.37 -1.13
C SER A 665 5.35 -6.27 -0.11
N LEU A 666 4.29 -7.01 -0.49
CA LEU A 666 3.71 -8.04 0.37
C LEU A 666 4.67 -9.23 0.56
N LEU A 667 5.53 -9.53 -0.42
CA LEU A 667 6.59 -10.51 -0.27
C LEU A 667 7.56 -10.08 0.84
N SER A 668 7.99 -8.81 0.86
CA SER A 668 8.87 -8.32 1.95
C SER A 668 8.20 -8.42 3.31
N ALA A 669 6.93 -8.04 3.43
CA ALA A 669 6.21 -8.05 4.70
C ALA A 669 6.00 -9.46 5.29
N SER A 670 6.18 -10.50 4.46
CA SER A 670 6.11 -11.91 4.88
C SER A 670 7.44 -12.44 5.46
N ASP A 671 8.56 -11.71 5.35
CA ASP A 671 9.86 -12.05 5.97
C ASP A 671 10.37 -10.86 6.80
N THR A 672 10.64 -11.08 8.09
CA THR A 672 10.95 -9.98 9.04
C THR A 672 12.15 -9.12 8.65
N GLY A 673 13.18 -9.70 8.03
CA GLY A 673 14.36 -8.90 7.65
C GLY A 673 14.30 -8.32 6.25
N LEU A 674 13.59 -8.97 5.32
CA LEU A 674 13.28 -8.35 4.03
C LEU A 674 12.32 -7.17 4.24
N ALA A 675 11.35 -7.28 5.15
CA ALA A 675 10.49 -6.19 5.61
C ALA A 675 11.30 -5.03 6.17
N ALA A 676 12.15 -5.28 7.18
CA ALA A 676 12.96 -4.23 7.81
C ALA A 676 13.87 -3.51 6.79
N ALA A 677 14.50 -4.26 5.89
CA ALA A 677 15.35 -3.70 4.85
C ALA A 677 14.56 -2.94 3.78
N GLY A 678 13.38 -3.44 3.39
CA GLY A 678 12.44 -2.75 2.49
C GLY A 678 11.94 -1.42 3.08
N THR A 679 11.53 -1.43 4.36
CA THR A 679 11.11 -0.22 5.09
C THR A 679 12.25 0.80 5.11
N ALA A 680 13.46 0.40 5.50
CA ALA A 680 14.61 1.29 5.56
C ALA A 680 14.98 1.94 4.21
N LEU A 681 14.76 1.24 3.09
CA LEU A 681 14.91 1.83 1.75
C LEU A 681 13.77 2.80 1.44
N SER A 682 12.53 2.42 1.75
CA SER A 682 11.35 3.23 1.44
C SER A 682 11.32 4.56 2.21
N THR A 683 11.85 4.57 3.43
CA THR A 683 11.98 5.77 4.29
C THR A 683 13.27 6.55 4.01
N GLY A 684 14.16 6.03 3.16
CA GLY A 684 15.45 6.65 2.87
C GLY A 684 16.47 6.56 4.01
N ALA A 685 16.23 5.74 5.02
CA ALA A 685 17.16 5.51 6.13
C ALA A 685 18.47 4.83 5.67
N ILE A 686 18.40 4.05 4.58
CA ILE A 686 19.55 3.39 3.96
C ILE A 686 19.51 3.66 2.46
N ALA A 687 20.68 3.87 1.85
CA ALA A 687 20.80 4.04 0.41
C ALA A 687 20.76 2.67 -0.32
N PRO A 688 20.14 2.59 -1.52
CA PRO A 688 20.01 1.34 -2.27
C PRO A 688 21.34 0.58 -2.51
N ASP A 689 22.43 1.30 -2.69
CA ASP A 689 23.76 0.77 -2.95
C ASP A 689 24.32 -0.11 -1.81
N VAL A 690 23.78 -0.02 -0.60
CA VAL A 690 24.16 -0.90 0.52
C VAL A 690 23.79 -2.36 0.24
N PHE A 691 22.80 -2.63 -0.60
CA PHE A 691 22.39 -3.98 -1.01
C PHE A 691 23.09 -4.45 -2.29
N GLU A 692 24.05 -3.67 -2.79
CA GLU A 692 24.87 -4.01 -3.96
C GLU A 692 26.27 -4.45 -3.52
N ALA A 693 26.79 -5.51 -4.13
CA ALA A 693 28.13 -5.98 -3.83
C ALA A 693 29.19 -4.97 -4.32
N SER A 694 30.26 -4.78 -3.55
CA SER A 694 31.41 -3.97 -3.97
C SER A 694 32.20 -4.70 -5.07
N GLY A 695 32.17 -4.17 -6.29
CA GLY A 695 32.89 -4.72 -7.45
C GLY A 695 32.03 -4.79 -8.71
N GLU A 696 32.46 -5.61 -9.68
CA GLU A 696 31.70 -5.82 -10.91
C GLU A 696 30.38 -6.56 -10.62
N PRO A 697 29.24 -6.04 -11.14
CA PRO A 697 27.94 -6.66 -10.96
C PRO A 697 27.90 -8.09 -11.49
N SER A 698 27.20 -8.96 -10.78
CA SER A 698 26.80 -10.28 -11.26
C SER A 698 25.52 -10.17 -12.07
N GLU A 699 25.45 -10.87 -13.20
CA GLU A 699 24.30 -10.84 -14.11
C GLU A 699 23.99 -12.24 -14.63
N THR A 700 22.78 -12.73 -14.33
CA THR A 700 22.27 -13.97 -14.93
C THR A 700 21.69 -13.64 -16.30
N THR A 701 22.09 -14.38 -17.33
CA THR A 701 21.61 -14.14 -18.70
C THR A 701 20.94 -15.38 -19.26
N LEU A 702 19.77 -15.17 -19.87
CA LEU A 702 18.98 -16.22 -20.53
C LEU A 702 19.14 -16.11 -22.05
N TYR A 703 19.46 -17.24 -22.66
CA TYR A 703 19.39 -17.45 -24.11
C TYR A 703 18.41 -18.58 -24.42
N TYR A 704 17.80 -18.53 -25.59
CA TYR A 704 16.99 -19.62 -26.12
C TYR A 704 17.49 -20.06 -27.49
N ARG A 705 17.28 -21.33 -27.82
CA ARG A 705 17.60 -21.92 -29.12
C ARG A 705 16.32 -22.33 -29.83
N THR A 706 16.24 -22.02 -31.12
CA THR A 706 15.09 -22.30 -31.98
C THR A 706 15.37 -23.42 -32.97
N GLY A 707 14.37 -23.80 -33.78
CA GLY A 707 14.53 -24.78 -34.87
C GLY A 707 15.57 -24.38 -35.92
N ALA A 708 15.88 -23.09 -36.04
CA ALA A 708 16.97 -22.58 -36.86
C ALA A 708 18.38 -22.83 -36.27
N ASN A 709 18.46 -23.48 -35.11
CA ASN A 709 19.69 -23.84 -34.39
C ASN A 709 20.59 -22.63 -34.05
N LYS A 710 19.97 -21.45 -33.87
CA LYS A 710 20.64 -20.21 -33.47
C LYS A 710 20.26 -19.86 -32.03
N TRP A 711 21.25 -19.51 -31.21
CA TRP A 711 21.04 -18.98 -29.87
C TRP A 711 20.73 -17.48 -29.94
N THR A 712 19.67 -17.06 -29.26
CA THR A 712 19.24 -15.67 -29.16
C THR A 712 19.11 -15.28 -27.70
N LYS A 713 19.58 -14.08 -27.34
CA LYS A 713 19.48 -13.55 -25.98
C LYS A 713 18.02 -13.17 -25.70
N ALA A 714 17.41 -13.78 -24.68
CA ALA A 714 16.08 -13.38 -24.20
C ALA A 714 16.19 -12.12 -23.33
N GLY A 715 17.16 -12.10 -22.42
CA GLY A 715 17.33 -11.02 -21.48
C GLY A 715 18.40 -11.34 -20.46
N SER A 716 18.73 -10.34 -19.66
CA SER A 716 19.66 -10.47 -18.56
C SER A 716 19.09 -9.81 -17.30
N ARG A 717 19.53 -10.29 -16.15
CA ARG A 717 19.04 -9.87 -14.86
C ARG A 717 20.20 -9.73 -13.88
N ARG A 718 20.31 -8.56 -13.26
CA ARG A 718 21.25 -8.32 -12.18
C ARG A 718 20.95 -9.25 -11.01
N VAL A 719 22.01 -9.78 -10.40
CA VAL A 719 21.93 -10.74 -9.29
C VAL A 719 22.60 -10.15 -8.07
N ARG A 720 21.93 -10.25 -6.92
CA ARG A 720 22.41 -9.76 -5.64
C ARG A 720 22.64 -10.94 -4.69
N ILE A 721 23.68 -10.85 -3.86
CA ILE A 721 23.87 -11.76 -2.74
C ILE A 721 23.15 -11.11 -1.56
N ASN A 722 22.05 -11.70 -1.11
CA ASN A 722 21.29 -11.17 0.01
C ASN A 722 21.99 -11.48 1.35
N ARG A 723 21.36 -11.05 2.45
CA ARG A 723 21.87 -11.26 3.82
C ARG A 723 22.15 -12.71 4.21
N ASN A 724 21.51 -13.67 3.53
CA ASN A 724 21.67 -15.11 3.78
C ASN A 724 22.76 -15.75 2.91
N GLY A 725 23.46 -14.96 2.07
CA GLY A 725 24.40 -15.49 1.08
C GLY A 725 23.71 -16.13 -0.13
N LEU A 726 22.42 -15.82 -0.33
CA LEU A 726 21.57 -16.41 -1.36
C LEU A 726 21.23 -15.39 -2.45
N SER A 727 20.88 -15.90 -3.63
CA SER A 727 20.61 -15.13 -4.83
C SER A 727 19.43 -15.70 -5.60
N PHE A 728 18.69 -14.80 -6.25
CA PHE A 728 17.54 -15.14 -7.08
C PHE A 728 17.61 -14.42 -8.42
N ALA A 729 17.16 -15.09 -9.48
CA ALA A 729 16.89 -14.44 -10.76
C ALA A 729 15.63 -15.04 -11.42
N ARG A 730 14.82 -14.15 -11.99
CA ARG A 730 13.66 -14.48 -12.82
C ARG A 730 13.82 -13.79 -14.17
N LEU A 731 13.73 -14.56 -15.25
CA LEU A 731 13.86 -14.07 -16.63
C LEU A 731 12.70 -14.59 -17.47
N TYR A 732 12.22 -13.76 -18.39
CA TYR A 732 11.16 -14.12 -19.33
C TYR A 732 11.75 -14.37 -20.72
N PHE A 733 11.14 -15.28 -21.48
CA PHE A 733 11.42 -15.48 -22.90
C PHE A 733 10.11 -15.64 -23.69
N GLU A 734 10.14 -15.23 -24.95
CA GLU A 734 9.01 -15.28 -25.88
C GLU A 734 9.55 -15.59 -27.28
N HIS A 735 9.17 -16.73 -27.85
CA HIS A 735 9.47 -17.10 -29.24
C HIS A 735 8.65 -18.32 -29.69
N HIS A 736 8.17 -18.36 -30.93
CA HIS A 736 7.22 -19.36 -31.43
C HIS A 736 7.70 -20.83 -31.48
N ASP A 737 9.00 -21.11 -31.32
CA ASP A 737 9.61 -22.44 -31.50
C ASP A 737 10.83 -22.71 -30.56
N THR A 738 10.78 -22.27 -29.32
CA THR A 738 11.90 -22.48 -28.38
C THR A 738 12.10 -23.97 -28.06
N LEU A 739 13.31 -24.48 -28.31
CA LEU A 739 13.71 -25.87 -28.08
C LEU A 739 14.52 -26.04 -26.80
N ASP A 740 15.53 -25.19 -26.60
CA ASP A 740 16.42 -25.25 -25.44
C ASP A 740 16.60 -23.88 -24.84
N LEU A 741 16.92 -23.86 -23.55
CA LEU A 741 17.29 -22.66 -22.82
C LEU A 741 18.73 -22.79 -22.35
N SER A 742 19.49 -21.70 -22.40
CA SER A 742 20.83 -21.62 -21.85
C SER A 742 20.86 -20.50 -20.82
N LEU A 743 21.31 -20.84 -19.62
CA LEU A 743 21.30 -19.97 -18.47
C LEU A 743 22.73 -19.77 -17.98
N ILE A 744 23.24 -18.54 -18.14
CA ILE A 744 24.53 -18.11 -17.63
C ILE A 744 24.32 -17.66 -16.18
N ILE A 745 25.01 -18.27 -15.22
CA ILE A 745 24.90 -17.95 -13.79
C ILE A 745 26.30 -17.87 -13.17
N PRO A 746 26.74 -16.76 -12.58
CA PRO A 746 26.13 -15.43 -12.53
C PRO A 746 26.78 -14.45 -13.53
N GLY A 747 27.23 -14.93 -14.70
CA GLY A 747 27.88 -14.07 -15.73
C GLY A 747 29.35 -13.79 -15.47
N ARG A 748 29.98 -14.53 -14.56
CA ARG A 748 31.41 -14.41 -14.20
C ARG A 748 31.93 -15.72 -13.61
N PRO A 749 33.25 -15.92 -13.50
CA PRO A 749 33.82 -17.07 -12.81
C PRO A 749 33.29 -17.20 -11.38
N ALA A 750 32.71 -18.35 -11.05
CA ALA A 750 32.11 -18.61 -9.74
C ALA A 750 31.93 -20.11 -9.48
N ILE A 751 31.92 -20.49 -8.20
CA ILE A 751 31.31 -21.77 -7.78
C ILE A 751 29.89 -21.45 -7.35
N VAL A 752 28.93 -22.10 -7.99
CA VAL A 752 27.50 -21.87 -7.75
C VAL A 752 26.88 -23.14 -7.22
N ARG A 753 26.20 -23.04 -6.08
CA ARG A 753 25.26 -24.04 -5.60
C ARG A 753 23.88 -23.66 -6.13
N ILE A 754 23.40 -24.39 -7.13
CA ILE A 754 22.09 -24.15 -7.73
C ILE A 754 21.06 -24.91 -6.90
N ASP A 755 20.24 -24.23 -6.13
CA ASP A 755 19.26 -24.89 -5.26
C ASP A 755 18.10 -25.44 -6.09
N TRP A 756 17.62 -24.66 -7.07
CA TRP A 756 16.70 -25.16 -8.09
C TRP A 756 16.69 -24.25 -9.34
N ILE A 757 16.30 -24.81 -10.48
CA ILE A 757 15.88 -24.08 -11.70
C ILE A 757 14.46 -24.52 -12.04
N GLU A 758 13.58 -23.57 -12.32
CA GLU A 758 12.20 -23.85 -12.71
C GLU A 758 11.85 -23.10 -14.00
N VAL A 759 11.15 -23.78 -14.89
CA VAL A 759 10.65 -23.24 -16.16
C VAL A 759 9.14 -23.42 -16.22
N SER A 760 8.40 -22.32 -16.25
CA SER A 760 6.95 -22.28 -16.42
C SER A 760 6.60 -21.53 -17.70
N GLY A 761 5.41 -21.75 -18.25
CA GLY A 761 4.96 -21.07 -19.47
C GLY A 761 4.15 -21.96 -20.39
N ASN A 762 4.27 -21.71 -21.70
CA ASN A 762 3.46 -22.35 -22.73
C ASN A 762 4.32 -23.28 -23.60
N GLY A 763 3.93 -24.56 -23.65
CA GLY A 763 4.54 -25.63 -24.44
C GLY A 763 3.55 -26.21 -25.46
N GLY A 764 3.96 -26.38 -26.72
CA GLY A 764 3.07 -26.89 -27.77
C GLY A 764 1.83 -26.02 -27.97
N ARG A 765 1.98 -24.69 -27.80
CA ARG A 765 0.92 -23.67 -27.89
C ARG A 765 -0.14 -23.72 -26.77
N ARG A 766 0.10 -24.44 -25.67
CA ARG A 766 -0.79 -24.56 -24.51
C ARG A 766 -0.02 -24.30 -23.20
N PRO A 767 -0.68 -23.89 -22.11
CA PRO A 767 -0.03 -23.80 -20.80
C PRO A 767 0.51 -25.15 -20.36
N LEU A 768 1.70 -25.13 -19.76
CA LEU A 768 2.21 -26.30 -19.06
C LEU A 768 1.31 -26.61 -17.85
N PRO A 769 0.90 -27.88 -17.66
CA PRO A 769 0.07 -28.25 -16.50
C PRO A 769 0.84 -28.09 -15.18
N GLU A 770 2.15 -28.32 -15.20
CA GLU A 770 3.05 -28.11 -14.07
C GLU A 770 4.38 -27.51 -14.58
N PRO A 771 5.04 -26.65 -13.79
CA PRO A 771 6.38 -26.15 -14.13
C PRO A 771 7.41 -27.27 -14.25
N LEU A 772 8.37 -27.13 -15.16
CA LEU A 772 9.52 -28.03 -15.25
C LEU A 772 10.55 -27.64 -14.21
N ARG A 773 10.99 -28.58 -13.38
CA ARG A 773 11.90 -28.28 -12.26
C ARG A 773 13.17 -29.12 -12.28
N TRP A 774 14.31 -28.48 -12.02
CA TRP A 774 15.62 -29.11 -11.84
C TRP A 774 16.08 -28.84 -10.42
N GLU A 775 16.00 -29.84 -9.56
CA GLU A 775 16.37 -29.72 -8.14
C GLU A 775 17.05 -30.98 -7.58
N THR A 776 16.97 -32.11 -8.30
CA THR A 776 17.57 -33.37 -7.87
C THR A 776 18.94 -33.60 -8.51
N PRO A 777 19.86 -34.36 -7.89
CA PRO A 777 21.16 -34.69 -8.49
C PRO A 777 21.06 -35.34 -9.89
N ASP A 778 20.01 -36.12 -10.14
CA ASP A 778 19.76 -36.74 -11.44
C ASP A 778 19.39 -35.70 -12.50
N ASP A 779 18.60 -34.69 -12.14
CA ASP A 779 18.30 -33.56 -13.02
C ASP A 779 19.56 -32.79 -13.40
N PHE A 780 20.43 -32.50 -12.42
CA PHE A 780 21.70 -31.82 -12.67
C PHE A 780 22.63 -32.66 -13.56
N THR A 781 22.61 -33.99 -13.44
CA THR A 781 23.40 -34.88 -14.30
C THR A 781 22.93 -34.85 -15.76
N ALA A 782 21.62 -34.71 -15.99
CA ALA A 782 21.03 -34.71 -17.33
C ALA A 782 21.15 -33.36 -18.07
N MET A 783 21.54 -32.28 -17.40
CA MET A 783 21.72 -30.97 -18.02
C MET A 783 22.95 -30.89 -18.92
N GLY A 784 22.91 -29.97 -19.89
CA GLY A 784 24.09 -29.59 -20.65
C GLY A 784 24.94 -28.55 -19.91
N TYR A 785 26.25 -28.60 -20.11
CA TYR A 785 27.20 -27.64 -19.52
C TYR A 785 28.09 -27.07 -20.62
N HIS A 786 28.08 -25.75 -20.77
CA HIS A 786 28.91 -25.03 -21.73
C HIS A 786 29.90 -24.14 -20.98
N GLY A 787 31.21 -24.40 -21.10
CA GLY A 787 32.22 -23.67 -20.33
C GLY A 787 32.09 -23.82 -18.81
N ALA A 788 31.23 -24.71 -18.32
CA ALA A 788 30.97 -24.99 -16.91
C ALA A 788 31.24 -26.47 -16.60
N ARG A 789 31.47 -26.78 -15.32
CA ARG A 789 31.78 -28.14 -14.85
C ARG A 789 30.92 -28.48 -13.64
N TRP A 790 30.10 -29.52 -13.76
CA TRP A 790 29.36 -30.08 -12.62
C TRP A 790 30.34 -30.74 -11.64
N LEU A 791 30.24 -30.37 -10.36
CA LEU A 791 31.12 -30.85 -9.29
C LEU A 791 30.50 -31.98 -8.46
N GLY A 792 29.20 -32.25 -8.66
CA GLY A 792 28.42 -33.23 -7.90
C GLY A 792 27.27 -32.58 -7.12
N ALA A 793 26.23 -33.37 -6.83
CA ALA A 793 24.97 -32.90 -6.25
C ALA A 793 24.43 -31.69 -7.04
N ASN A 794 24.37 -30.52 -6.41
CA ASN A 794 23.86 -29.28 -7.00
C ASN A 794 24.94 -28.19 -7.14
N LEU A 795 26.22 -28.56 -7.14
CA LEU A 795 27.36 -27.66 -7.31
C LEU A 795 27.88 -27.63 -8.74
N VAL A 796 28.07 -26.43 -9.28
CA VAL A 796 28.58 -26.18 -10.63
C VAL A 796 29.68 -25.12 -10.58
N GLU A 797 30.81 -25.39 -11.24
CA GLU A 797 31.89 -24.45 -11.45
C GLU A 797 31.73 -23.77 -12.82
N PHE A 798 31.57 -22.44 -12.79
CA PHE A 798 31.52 -21.60 -13.98
C PHE A 798 32.90 -20.98 -14.19
N ASN A 799 33.54 -21.25 -15.32
CA ASN A 799 34.94 -20.86 -15.57
C ASN A 799 35.11 -19.47 -16.20
N GLY A 800 34.03 -18.88 -16.71
CA GLY A 800 34.06 -17.62 -17.46
C GLY A 800 32.70 -16.94 -17.52
N PRO A 801 32.63 -15.73 -18.10
CA PRO A 801 31.39 -14.97 -18.21
C PRO A 801 30.34 -15.59 -19.13
N GLU A 802 30.78 -16.38 -20.12
CA GLU A 802 29.90 -17.09 -21.07
C GLU A 802 29.59 -18.54 -20.64
N SER A 803 30.04 -18.94 -19.44
CA SER A 803 29.76 -20.27 -18.90
C SER A 803 28.27 -20.41 -18.59
N ALA A 804 27.64 -21.48 -19.06
CA ALA A 804 26.20 -21.67 -18.96
C ALA A 804 25.81 -23.13 -18.66
N VAL A 805 24.65 -23.30 -18.04
CA VAL A 805 23.90 -24.55 -18.07
C VAL A 805 22.90 -24.53 -19.22
N VAL A 806 22.61 -25.68 -19.80
CA VAL A 806 21.69 -25.84 -20.93
C VAL A 806 20.56 -26.78 -20.54
N LEU A 807 19.33 -26.28 -20.64
CA LEU A 807 18.07 -26.95 -20.32
C LEU A 807 17.40 -27.38 -21.61
N LYS A 808 17.22 -28.70 -21.79
CA LYS A 808 16.50 -29.26 -22.93
C LYS A 808 14.99 -29.25 -22.68
N VAL A 809 14.39 -28.07 -22.77
CA VAL A 809 12.97 -27.88 -22.39
C VAL A 809 12.02 -28.64 -23.31
N SER A 810 12.25 -28.64 -24.63
CA SER A 810 11.38 -29.34 -25.57
C SER A 810 11.39 -30.85 -25.39
N ASP A 811 12.53 -31.43 -24.99
CA ASP A 811 12.66 -32.86 -24.75
C ASP A 811 11.82 -33.30 -23.55
N ARG A 812 11.73 -32.44 -22.53
CA ARG A 812 10.93 -32.70 -21.31
C ARG A 812 9.44 -32.46 -21.53
N VAL A 813 9.08 -31.44 -22.31
CA VAL A 813 7.68 -31.09 -22.63
C VAL A 813 7.10 -31.99 -23.72
N GLY A 814 7.94 -32.49 -24.64
CA GLY A 814 7.52 -33.19 -25.85
C GLY A 814 7.09 -32.25 -26.99
N ALA A 815 7.26 -30.93 -26.84
CA ALA A 815 6.96 -29.92 -27.84
C ALA A 815 7.80 -28.63 -27.62
N PRO A 816 7.99 -27.79 -28.66
CA PRO A 816 8.61 -26.48 -28.49
C PRO A 816 7.80 -25.56 -27.57
N MET A 817 8.48 -24.69 -26.82
CA MET A 817 7.85 -23.66 -26.01
C MET A 817 7.63 -22.36 -26.78
N SER A 818 6.50 -21.68 -26.56
CA SER A 818 6.19 -20.39 -27.17
C SER A 818 6.59 -19.19 -26.30
N SER A 819 6.51 -19.35 -24.98
CA SER A 819 6.92 -18.33 -24.00
C SER A 819 7.02 -18.93 -22.61
N GLY A 820 7.68 -18.24 -21.69
CA GLY A 820 7.77 -18.70 -20.31
C GLY A 820 8.69 -17.88 -19.41
N TYR A 821 8.63 -18.21 -18.13
CA TYR A 821 9.56 -17.71 -17.12
C TYR A 821 10.58 -18.79 -16.77
N VAL A 822 11.83 -18.36 -16.60
CA VAL A 822 12.91 -19.15 -16.01
C VAL A 822 13.27 -18.52 -14.69
N THR A 823 13.08 -19.26 -13.62
CA THR A 823 13.43 -18.85 -12.27
C THR A 823 14.57 -19.72 -11.75
N VAL A 824 15.54 -19.11 -11.09
CA VAL A 824 16.68 -19.81 -10.50
C VAL A 824 17.02 -19.25 -9.13
N ALA A 825 17.13 -20.15 -8.17
CA ALA A 825 17.56 -19.84 -6.81
C ALA A 825 18.91 -20.54 -6.55
N PHE A 826 19.87 -19.79 -6.01
CA PHE A 826 21.24 -20.29 -5.87
C PHE A 826 22.01 -19.54 -4.80
N ALA A 827 23.11 -20.15 -4.35
CA ALA A 827 24.17 -19.49 -3.62
C ALA A 827 25.42 -19.42 -4.52
N MET A 828 26.14 -18.30 -4.50
CA MET A 828 27.36 -18.16 -5.30
C MET A 828 28.57 -17.74 -4.46
N LEU A 829 29.72 -18.32 -4.80
CA LEU A 829 31.03 -17.88 -4.35
C LEU A 829 31.80 -17.34 -5.57
N PRO A 830 31.80 -16.02 -5.79
CA PRO A 830 32.49 -15.42 -6.92
C PRO A 830 33.99 -15.72 -6.88
N GLN A 831 34.57 -16.06 -8.03
CA GLN A 831 36.01 -16.14 -8.22
C GLN A 831 36.55 -14.83 -8.82
N SER A 832 37.84 -14.58 -8.63
CA SER A 832 38.51 -13.43 -9.24
C SER A 832 38.65 -13.62 -10.75
N LEU A 833 38.35 -12.58 -11.53
CA LEU A 833 38.59 -12.54 -12.98
C LEU A 833 40.08 -12.55 -13.35
N SER A 834 40.97 -12.25 -12.40
CA SER A 834 42.41 -12.09 -12.65
C SER A 834 43.16 -13.37 -13.06
N ASN A 835 42.48 -14.51 -13.22
CA ASN A 835 43.11 -15.83 -13.37
C ASN A 835 44.13 -16.16 -12.26
N LEU A 836 44.16 -15.38 -11.16
CA LEU A 836 44.84 -15.74 -9.91
C LEU A 836 43.98 -16.74 -9.13
N SER A 837 43.45 -17.75 -9.82
CA SER A 837 43.15 -19.00 -9.14
C SER A 837 44.46 -19.49 -8.56
N ALA A 838 44.49 -19.84 -7.28
CA ALA A 838 45.52 -20.75 -6.81
C ALA A 838 45.40 -21.99 -7.68
N THR A 839 46.31 -22.16 -8.64
CA THR A 839 46.47 -23.43 -9.36
C THR A 839 46.50 -24.50 -8.27
N PRO A 840 45.59 -25.50 -8.27
CA PRO A 840 45.78 -26.64 -7.42
C PRO A 840 47.18 -27.16 -7.75
N PRO A 841 48.04 -27.44 -6.75
CA PRO A 841 49.43 -27.77 -7.01
C PRO A 841 49.44 -28.90 -8.04
N SER A 842 50.08 -28.62 -9.17
CA SER A 842 50.21 -29.53 -10.31
C SER A 842 50.43 -30.94 -9.79
N SER A 843 49.68 -31.91 -10.29
CA SER A 843 49.71 -33.31 -9.86
C SER A 843 51.15 -33.83 -9.72
N ALA A 844 51.69 -33.74 -8.50
CA ALA A 844 53.03 -34.22 -8.21
C ALA A 844 53.03 -35.73 -8.42
N SER A 845 53.98 -36.18 -9.25
CA SER A 845 54.13 -37.59 -9.61
C SER A 845 54.23 -38.45 -8.35
N ARG A 846 53.70 -39.68 -8.40
CA ARG A 846 53.65 -40.62 -7.28
C ARG A 846 55.02 -40.81 -6.61
N ALA A 847 56.11 -40.63 -7.34
CA ALA A 847 57.49 -40.67 -6.87
C ALA A 847 57.86 -39.51 -5.90
N GLN A 848 57.38 -38.29 -6.16
CA GLN A 848 57.66 -37.12 -5.30
C GLN A 848 56.89 -37.20 -3.97
N ARG A 849 55.67 -37.77 -3.95
CA ARG A 849 54.92 -38.02 -2.71
C ARG A 849 55.58 -39.08 -1.82
N ILE A 850 56.20 -40.10 -2.43
CA ILE A 850 56.92 -41.15 -1.67
C ILE A 850 58.23 -40.59 -1.09
N SER A 851 58.98 -39.78 -1.85
CA SER A 851 60.23 -39.20 -1.35
C SER A 851 60.00 -38.16 -0.24
N GLY A 852 58.92 -37.36 -0.33
CA GLY A 852 58.52 -36.41 0.72
C GLY A 852 58.11 -37.10 2.02
N ARG A 853 57.34 -38.19 1.93
CA ARG A 853 56.90 -38.96 3.11
C ARG A 853 58.05 -39.68 3.80
N LEU A 854 58.98 -40.27 3.03
CA LEU A 854 60.19 -40.91 3.56
C LEU A 854 61.14 -39.91 4.25
N ARG A 855 61.29 -38.71 3.70
CA ARG A 855 62.09 -37.64 4.32
C ARG A 855 61.46 -37.11 5.62
N ALA A 856 60.14 -36.96 5.65
CA ALA A 856 59.43 -36.55 6.85
C ALA A 856 59.51 -37.62 7.96
N GLU A 857 59.40 -38.90 7.60
CA GLU A 857 59.45 -40.01 8.54
C GLU A 857 60.86 -40.29 9.07
N TYR A 858 61.89 -40.10 8.23
CA TYR A 858 63.30 -40.12 8.66
C TYR A 858 63.62 -39.00 9.66
N ARG A 859 63.12 -37.78 9.43
CA ARG A 859 63.29 -36.66 10.37
C ARG A 859 62.57 -36.89 11.70
N ALA A 860 61.40 -37.53 11.68
CA ALA A 860 60.61 -37.75 12.89
C ALA A 860 61.06 -38.96 13.73
N ARG A 861 61.61 -40.01 13.10
CA ARG A 861 61.83 -41.31 13.78
C ARG A 861 63.17 -41.99 13.43
N GLY A 862 64.05 -41.33 12.69
CA GLY A 862 65.35 -41.85 12.26
C GLY A 862 65.25 -43.07 11.34
N ALA A 863 66.40 -43.70 11.06
CA ALA A 863 66.52 -44.83 10.13
C ALA A 863 65.64 -46.05 10.51
N LYS A 864 65.37 -46.26 11.81
CA LYS A 864 64.50 -47.34 12.31
C LYS A 864 63.02 -47.11 11.95
N GLY A 865 62.55 -45.86 11.93
CA GLY A 865 61.17 -45.52 11.54
C GLY A 865 60.89 -45.75 10.05
N VAL A 866 61.88 -45.48 9.21
CA VAL A 866 61.80 -45.71 7.76
C VAL A 866 61.72 -47.21 7.44
N ALA A 867 62.49 -48.05 8.12
CA ALA A 867 62.46 -49.50 7.94
C ALA A 867 61.11 -50.13 8.37
N ALA A 868 60.51 -49.65 9.48
CA ALA A 868 59.21 -50.12 9.95
C ALA A 868 58.05 -49.77 9.00
N THR A 869 58.14 -48.63 8.29
CA THR A 869 57.13 -48.23 7.33
C THR A 869 57.33 -48.89 5.97
N ALA A 870 58.58 -49.13 5.53
CA ALA A 870 58.86 -49.99 4.39
C ALA A 870 58.37 -51.43 4.60
N ALA A 871 58.55 -52.01 5.79
CA ALA A 871 58.03 -53.33 6.16
C ALA A 871 56.49 -53.40 6.14
N ARG A 872 55.79 -52.38 6.68
CA ARG A 872 54.32 -52.30 6.61
C ARG A 872 53.79 -52.18 5.19
N VAL A 873 54.48 -51.45 4.31
CA VAL A 873 54.10 -51.32 2.89
C VAL A 873 54.34 -52.63 2.13
N ALA A 874 55.38 -53.39 2.47
CA ALA A 874 55.65 -54.72 1.91
C ALA A 874 54.59 -55.76 2.35
N VAL A 875 54.22 -55.78 3.63
CA VAL A 875 53.16 -56.67 4.17
C VAL A 875 51.80 -56.35 3.53
N ARG A 876 51.49 -55.07 3.29
CA ARG A 876 50.23 -54.66 2.63
C ARG A 876 50.16 -55.00 1.14
N LYS A 877 51.31 -55.23 0.49
CA LYS A 877 51.40 -55.64 -0.93
C LYS A 877 51.33 -57.15 -1.12
N LEU A 878 51.61 -57.95 -0.10
CA LEU A 878 51.57 -59.43 -0.16
C LEU A 878 50.25 -60.03 0.35
N GLY A 879 49.40 -59.28 1.04
CA GLY A 879 48.14 -59.76 1.65
C GLY A 879 46.86 -59.48 0.87
N GLY A 880 46.90 -59.38 -0.47
CA GLY A 880 45.75 -59.00 -1.30
C GLY A 880 45.63 -59.78 -2.60
N ALA A 881 45.88 -61.09 -2.55
CA ALA A 881 45.49 -62.04 -3.57
C ALA A 881 44.82 -63.24 -2.88
N GLN A 882 43.51 -63.08 -2.61
CA GLN A 882 42.50 -64.13 -2.54
C GLN A 882 41.13 -63.49 -2.67
#